data_AF-A0A437GZM5-F1
#
_entry.id   AF-A0A437GZM5-F1
#
_cell.length_a   1.000
_cell.length_b   1.000
_cell.length_c   1.000
_cell.angle_alpha   90.00
_cell.angle_beta   90.00
_cell.angle_gamma   90.00
#
_symmetry.space_group_name_H-M   'P 1'
#
loop_
_entity.id
_entity.type
_entity.pdbx_description
1 polymer ?
#
loop_
_entity_poly.entity_id
_entity_poly.type
_entity_poly.pdbx_seq_one_letter_code
_entity_poly.pdbx_strand_id
1 'polypeptide(L)'
;MSRPQNDAYAQAFPVRGIDRVLNKAIWFVACAFLFDAAAAAQEVDADTAGAAKPGKVEPAEKKATGALEGGVDVAAGYDDNLFATRHRKVDDAFVLIEPSLKYRLTTGDLQLALRGSGDVAFHDRNASEDYDDWLIGADGQVALGKSARLIAGGTYEWQHESRTSPEDVAGSAPTRFERAYAYAGLIGRAGKAAYRIGATYNDYDFADTPAASGTIANDDRDRRTFELGGRLGFEAAEGTELFVQGLWDQRRYRREIDDWGFARDSRGYSLAAGVRHEIGRSFSGEAFVGILRQDYDDAFLPDVHTIDYGMALDWTVRNGLSLSFDLDRSIEETTLPLASSYVLTSGSLSVQASAGRRIAIGGGISGADYAYRGADRSEFVIGANVWARHWLGRHLYIGADYEFGQRSSNVAGYDYDQNRVFLRLGAQLQPPYDRGASGVEVAPGSRGPDGPYLAVLLGHGSLVTGLNGPRGTGTNTADFGDVDADIGVSLGYGKTFGRLYAGVEAEGFEGGADWLHDADRRFSVSRTNSYGASLRLGRLTGQGELVYGRVGVVSTRFRTLYRRFDQEVDDARRLAGLGLGLGLEASAGSHGFVRSEYGLVSYPDYDVGVGGGGGPAKADGSVADNFSNTENRFRMGVGLRFGGNPARKDTHTDFSGAYLGVALGHGGLTSSNQGPRSGGFMLDVTRSGQGALIAAFAGAGAELTGFYLGGEIHADTGKLDWNIERDPQGRIYSVEHDYSYGGSVIAGRKISGSALLYARIGVVRTMFDTRYATTKQSVRERHVEQAPRYGAGLQIALSKKSRFRVEYNFADYAKYKIAYGENEDAFENYENFINIGFLRNF
;
A
#
# COMPACT_ATOMS: atom_id res chain seq x y z
N MET A 1 -1.72 -24.64 -19.41
CA MET A 1 -1.24 -23.34 -18.85
C MET A 1 -2.25 -22.77 -17.86
N SER A 2 -2.26 -23.29 -16.64
CA SER A 2 -2.94 -22.71 -15.48
C SER A 2 -2.10 -21.55 -14.93
N ARG A 3 -2.67 -20.35 -14.82
CA ARG A 3 -2.10 -19.28 -13.97
C ARG A 3 -2.38 -19.67 -12.51
N PRO A 4 -1.41 -19.66 -11.59
CA PRO A 4 -1.70 -19.76 -10.17
C PRO A 4 -2.54 -18.55 -9.75
N GLN A 5 -3.52 -18.84 -8.90
CA GLN A 5 -4.49 -17.95 -8.25
C GLN A 5 -3.91 -16.59 -7.83
N ASN A 6 -4.52 -15.50 -8.34
CA ASN A 6 -4.37 -14.14 -7.79
C ASN A 6 -5.57 -13.74 -6.91
N ASP A 7 -6.54 -14.64 -6.71
CA ASP A 7 -7.86 -14.27 -6.16
C ASP A 7 -7.94 -14.35 -4.63
N ALA A 8 -7.04 -15.09 -3.98
CA ALA A 8 -7.06 -15.27 -2.52
C ALA A 8 -6.33 -14.15 -1.73
N TYR A 9 -5.42 -13.38 -2.36
CA TYR A 9 -4.56 -12.42 -1.65
C TYR A 9 -4.94 -10.95 -1.87
N ALA A 10 -6.01 -10.69 -2.63
CA ALA A 10 -6.44 -9.33 -2.96
C ALA A 10 -7.38 -8.70 -1.91
N GLN A 11 -7.43 -9.27 -0.69
CA GLN A 11 -8.25 -8.79 0.43
C GLN A 11 -7.45 -8.09 1.54
N ALA A 12 -6.12 -8.09 1.50
CA ALA A 12 -5.30 -7.46 2.54
C ALA A 12 -5.40 -5.92 2.59
N PHE A 13 -6.00 -5.29 1.56
CA PHE A 13 -6.35 -3.86 1.56
C PHE A 13 -7.73 -3.68 0.91
N PRO A 14 -8.74 -3.18 1.64
CA PRO A 14 -10.08 -2.98 1.09
C PRO A 14 -10.06 -1.72 0.23
N VAL A 15 -9.65 -1.84 -1.03
CA VAL A 15 -9.68 -0.71 -1.96
C VAL A 15 -10.15 -1.18 -3.32
N ARG A 16 -11.45 -1.07 -3.58
CA ARG A 16 -12.03 -1.36 -4.90
C ARG A 16 -13.10 -0.34 -5.27
N GLY A 17 -12.71 0.62 -6.10
CA GLY A 17 -13.63 1.40 -6.93
C GLY A 17 -14.30 0.56 -8.02
N ILE A 18 -15.48 1.02 -8.43
CA ILE A 18 -16.54 0.21 -9.04
C ILE A 18 -16.39 0.04 -10.58
N ASP A 19 -15.73 0.97 -11.29
CA ASP A 19 -15.53 0.93 -12.76
C ASP A 19 -14.73 -0.30 -13.23
N ARG A 20 -13.93 -0.88 -12.35
CA ARG A 20 -13.15 -2.09 -12.61
C ARG A 20 -13.89 -3.37 -12.26
N VAL A 21 -15.10 -3.37 -11.70
CA VAL A 21 -15.84 -4.64 -11.54
C VAL A 21 -16.29 -5.15 -12.90
N LEU A 22 -16.74 -4.29 -13.83
CA LEU A 22 -16.99 -4.71 -15.21
C LEU A 22 -15.69 -5.11 -15.92
N ASN A 23 -14.63 -4.30 -15.82
CA ASN A 23 -13.37 -4.58 -16.50
C ASN A 23 -12.66 -5.84 -15.93
N LYS A 24 -12.56 -5.99 -14.61
CA LYS A 24 -11.99 -7.18 -13.94
C LYS A 24 -12.89 -8.39 -14.10
N ALA A 25 -14.22 -8.33 -13.92
CA ALA A 25 -15.09 -9.48 -14.21
C ALA A 25 -14.94 -9.93 -15.67
N ILE A 26 -14.87 -9.00 -16.62
CA ILE A 26 -14.65 -9.29 -18.05
C ILE A 26 -13.24 -9.82 -18.32
N TRP A 27 -12.20 -9.31 -17.66
CA TRP A 27 -10.82 -9.79 -17.79
C TRP A 27 -10.63 -11.15 -17.11
N PHE A 28 -11.33 -11.42 -16.01
CA PHE A 28 -11.35 -12.72 -15.33
C PHE A 28 -12.09 -13.77 -16.13
N VAL A 29 -13.26 -13.42 -16.69
CA VAL A 29 -13.99 -14.23 -17.68
C VAL A 29 -13.09 -14.45 -18.92
N ALA A 30 -12.55 -13.39 -19.53
CA ALA A 30 -11.69 -13.51 -20.72
C ALA A 30 -10.40 -14.30 -20.46
N CYS A 31 -9.71 -14.11 -19.34
CA CYS A 31 -8.51 -14.89 -19.00
C CYS A 31 -8.85 -16.34 -18.71
N ALA A 32 -9.89 -16.62 -17.92
CA ALA A 32 -10.33 -17.99 -17.62
C ALA A 32 -10.74 -18.77 -18.88
N PHE A 33 -11.14 -18.09 -19.95
CA PHE A 33 -11.60 -18.70 -21.19
C PHE A 33 -10.60 -18.65 -22.35
N LEU A 34 -9.63 -17.72 -22.35
CA LEU A 34 -8.53 -17.67 -23.34
C LEU A 34 -7.48 -18.78 -23.14
N PHE A 35 -7.45 -19.43 -21.97
CA PHE A 35 -6.56 -20.56 -21.72
C PHE A 35 -6.97 -21.84 -22.47
N ASP A 36 -8.26 -22.06 -22.76
CA ASP A 36 -8.72 -23.28 -23.46
C ASP A 36 -8.68 -23.18 -24.98
N ALA A 37 -8.84 -22.00 -25.57
CA ALA A 37 -8.66 -21.86 -27.03
C ALA A 37 -7.21 -22.20 -27.46
N ALA A 38 -6.24 -22.07 -26.55
CA ALA A 38 -4.87 -22.50 -26.78
C ALA A 38 -4.62 -23.97 -26.42
N ALA A 39 -5.32 -24.54 -25.42
CA ALA A 39 -5.19 -25.94 -25.05
C ALA A 39 -5.88 -26.89 -26.06
N ALA A 40 -7.08 -26.52 -26.54
CA ALA A 40 -7.80 -27.27 -27.58
C ALA A 40 -7.12 -27.18 -28.96
N ALA A 41 -6.22 -26.22 -29.18
CA ALA A 41 -5.42 -26.09 -30.40
C ALA A 41 -4.08 -26.84 -30.32
N GLN A 42 -3.75 -27.45 -29.18
CA GLN A 42 -2.45 -28.08 -28.92
C GLN A 42 -2.58 -29.56 -28.52
N GLU A 43 -3.50 -30.28 -29.16
CA GLU A 43 -3.49 -31.76 -29.25
C GLU A 43 -3.69 -32.15 -30.72
N VAL A 44 -2.67 -31.88 -31.55
CA VAL A 44 -2.46 -32.63 -32.79
C VAL A 44 -1.00 -33.03 -32.78
N ASP A 45 -0.78 -34.25 -32.31
CA ASP A 45 0.53 -34.90 -32.32
C ASP A 45 0.99 -35.07 -33.77
N ALA A 46 2.20 -34.62 -34.05
CA ALA A 46 2.79 -34.68 -35.37
C ALA A 46 3.52 -36.01 -35.54
N ASP A 47 2.79 -37.09 -35.85
CA ASP A 47 3.41 -38.22 -36.55
C ASP A 47 2.41 -39.09 -37.30
N THR A 48 2.60 -39.13 -38.63
CA THR A 48 2.30 -40.18 -39.63
C THR A 48 1.74 -39.59 -40.93
N ALA A 49 2.62 -39.43 -41.91
CA ALA A 49 2.25 -39.22 -43.30
C ALA A 49 1.72 -40.54 -43.90
N GLY A 50 0.41 -40.62 -44.11
CA GLY A 50 -0.25 -41.71 -44.83
C GLY A 50 -1.53 -41.21 -45.49
N ALA A 51 -1.57 -41.24 -46.83
CA ALA A 51 -2.68 -40.74 -47.62
C ALA A 51 -4.01 -41.50 -47.35
N ALA A 52 -5.06 -40.76 -47.00
CA ALA A 52 -6.43 -41.27 -46.93
C ALA A 52 -7.43 -40.32 -47.62
N LYS A 53 -8.37 -40.93 -48.36
CA LYS A 53 -9.40 -40.32 -49.23
C LYS A 53 -10.41 -39.45 -48.48
N PRO A 54 -11.13 -38.52 -49.16
CA PRO A 54 -12.06 -37.61 -48.51
C PRO A 54 -13.35 -38.35 -48.08
N GLY A 55 -13.48 -38.60 -46.79
CA GLY A 55 -14.74 -39.03 -46.15
C GLY A 55 -15.53 -37.83 -45.64
N LYS A 56 -16.86 -37.93 -45.71
CA LYS A 56 -17.82 -36.94 -45.17
C LYS A 56 -17.43 -36.50 -43.76
N VAL A 57 -17.25 -35.19 -43.56
CA VAL A 57 -17.15 -34.58 -42.23
C VAL A 57 -18.56 -34.52 -41.65
N GLU A 58 -18.91 -35.47 -40.79
CA GLU A 58 -20.02 -35.26 -39.85
C GLU A 58 -19.65 -34.08 -38.94
N PRO A 59 -20.60 -33.18 -38.61
CA PRO A 59 -20.32 -32.08 -37.71
C PRO A 59 -19.90 -32.66 -36.37
N ALA A 60 -18.66 -32.40 -35.96
CA ALA A 60 -18.17 -32.79 -34.64
C ALA A 60 -19.13 -32.25 -33.58
N GLU A 61 -19.79 -33.15 -32.85
CA GLU A 61 -20.57 -32.78 -31.68
C GLU A 61 -19.67 -31.95 -30.76
N LYS A 62 -20.08 -30.69 -30.49
CA LYS A 62 -19.39 -29.81 -29.55
C LYS A 62 -19.56 -30.39 -28.14
N LYS A 63 -18.76 -31.40 -27.77
CA LYS A 63 -18.80 -32.05 -26.45
C LYS A 63 -18.52 -31.02 -25.36
N ALA A 64 -19.33 -31.06 -24.31
CA ALA A 64 -19.11 -30.25 -23.12
C ALA A 64 -17.79 -30.65 -22.44
N THR A 65 -16.95 -29.67 -22.13
CA THR A 65 -15.70 -29.86 -21.37
C THR A 65 -15.80 -29.14 -20.03
N GLY A 66 -15.61 -29.87 -18.94
CA GLY A 66 -15.62 -29.34 -17.58
C GLY A 66 -14.22 -29.36 -16.95
N ALA A 67 -13.88 -28.32 -16.18
CA ALA A 67 -12.63 -28.22 -15.42
C ALA A 67 -12.93 -27.79 -13.98
N LEU A 68 -12.40 -28.53 -13.01
CA LEU A 68 -12.51 -28.21 -11.58
C LEU A 68 -11.17 -27.71 -11.06
N GLU A 69 -11.21 -26.60 -10.33
CA GLU A 69 -10.12 -26.03 -9.56
C GLU A 69 -10.61 -26.01 -8.11
N GLY A 70 -9.75 -26.38 -7.18
CA GLY A 70 -10.11 -26.34 -5.78
C GLY A 70 -8.86 -26.37 -4.92
N GLY A 71 -8.95 -25.75 -3.75
CA GLY A 71 -7.88 -25.74 -2.78
C GLY A 71 -8.37 -25.38 -1.39
N VAL A 72 -7.51 -25.55 -0.42
CA VAL A 72 -7.70 -25.11 0.95
C VAL A 72 -6.35 -24.69 1.50
N ASP A 73 -6.31 -23.54 2.13
CA ASP A 73 -5.18 -23.09 2.92
C ASP A 73 -5.56 -23.10 4.39
N VAL A 74 -4.61 -23.52 5.23
CA VAL A 74 -4.68 -23.40 6.68
C VAL A 74 -3.45 -22.64 7.12
N ALA A 75 -3.64 -21.52 7.79
CA ALA A 75 -2.57 -20.66 8.26
C ALA A 75 -2.64 -20.44 9.77
N ALA A 76 -1.49 -20.43 10.42
CA ALA A 76 -1.33 -19.84 11.75
C ALA A 76 -0.83 -18.41 11.55
N GLY A 77 -1.55 -17.44 12.11
CA GLY A 77 -1.31 -16.00 12.00
C GLY A 77 -0.95 -15.36 13.34
N TYR A 78 -0.27 -14.23 13.26
CA TYR A 78 -0.05 -13.30 14.37
C TYR A 78 -0.30 -11.88 13.87
N ASP A 79 -1.14 -11.13 14.57
CA ASP A 79 -1.44 -9.72 14.36
C ASP A 79 -0.96 -8.94 15.59
N ASP A 80 -0.11 -7.93 15.41
CA ASP A 80 0.40 -7.12 16.52
C ASP A 80 -0.53 -5.98 16.94
N ASN A 81 -1.61 -5.76 16.19
CA ASN A 81 -2.58 -4.69 16.42
C ASN A 81 -3.95 -5.04 15.83
N LEU A 82 -4.64 -6.00 16.46
CA LEU A 82 -5.92 -6.56 16.00
C LEU A 82 -7.00 -5.50 15.76
N PHE A 83 -7.06 -4.47 16.61
CA PHE A 83 -8.06 -3.40 16.54
C PHE A 83 -7.64 -2.21 15.68
N ALA A 84 -6.47 -2.26 15.02
CA ALA A 84 -5.95 -1.20 14.17
C ALA A 84 -5.98 0.18 14.87
N THR A 85 -5.44 0.27 16.09
CA THR A 85 -5.39 1.52 16.88
C THR A 85 -3.97 2.06 16.98
N ARG A 86 -3.83 3.39 17.12
CA ARG A 86 -2.52 4.02 17.39
C ARG A 86 -1.95 3.63 18.76
N HIS A 87 -2.84 3.51 19.74
CA HIS A 87 -2.53 3.34 21.16
C HIS A 87 -3.33 2.18 21.74
N ARG A 88 -2.86 1.64 22.87
CA ARG A 88 -3.43 0.46 23.53
C ARG A 88 -3.60 -0.69 22.55
N LYS A 89 -2.52 -0.98 21.82
CA LYS A 89 -2.47 -2.04 20.82
C LYS A 89 -2.74 -3.38 21.49
N VAL A 90 -3.54 -4.21 20.84
CA VAL A 90 -3.83 -5.57 21.30
C VAL A 90 -3.33 -6.52 20.22
N ASP A 91 -2.36 -7.35 20.57
CA ASP A 91 -1.91 -8.41 19.69
C ASP A 91 -2.75 -9.68 19.87
N ASP A 92 -2.84 -10.49 18.82
CA ASP A 92 -3.41 -11.83 18.90
C ASP A 92 -2.79 -12.82 17.91
N ALA A 93 -2.81 -14.09 18.29
CA ALA A 93 -2.54 -15.19 17.38
C ALA A 93 -3.88 -15.76 16.89
N PHE A 94 -3.92 -16.25 15.67
CA PHE A 94 -5.15 -16.79 15.10
C PHE A 94 -4.89 -17.93 14.13
N VAL A 95 -5.92 -18.72 13.85
CA VAL A 95 -5.93 -19.72 12.78
C VAL A 95 -6.87 -19.24 11.68
N LEU A 96 -6.38 -19.23 10.45
CA LEU A 96 -7.14 -18.86 9.25
C LEU A 96 -7.31 -20.08 8.34
N ILE A 97 -8.52 -20.33 7.87
CA ILE A 97 -8.85 -21.39 6.92
C ILE A 97 -9.49 -20.77 5.68
N GLU A 98 -8.87 -20.98 4.52
CA GLU A 98 -9.31 -20.39 3.24
C GLU A 98 -9.62 -21.48 2.21
N PRO A 99 -10.84 -22.05 2.20
CA PRO A 99 -11.27 -22.94 1.13
C PRO A 99 -11.56 -22.16 -0.15
N SER A 100 -11.25 -22.76 -1.30
CA SER A 100 -11.61 -22.23 -2.62
C SER A 100 -12.04 -23.34 -3.58
N LEU A 101 -13.03 -23.03 -4.43
CA LEU A 101 -13.56 -23.91 -5.44
C LEU A 101 -13.94 -23.11 -6.68
N LYS A 102 -13.58 -23.61 -7.86
CA LYS A 102 -13.98 -23.03 -9.14
C LYS A 102 -14.27 -24.14 -10.13
N TYR A 103 -15.46 -24.13 -10.69
CA TYR A 103 -15.86 -25.07 -11.73
C TYR A 103 -16.13 -24.32 -13.02
N ARG A 104 -15.49 -24.71 -14.12
CA ARG A 104 -15.70 -24.15 -15.45
C ARG A 104 -16.33 -25.19 -16.36
N LEU A 105 -17.36 -24.81 -17.08
CA LEU A 105 -18.05 -25.61 -18.08
C LEU A 105 -18.03 -24.86 -19.41
N THR A 106 -17.53 -25.50 -20.46
CA THR A 106 -17.60 -24.98 -21.83
C THR A 106 -18.43 -25.93 -22.67
N THR A 107 -19.52 -25.41 -23.25
CA THR A 107 -20.42 -26.18 -24.13
C THR A 107 -20.74 -25.36 -25.36
N GLY A 108 -20.02 -25.67 -26.44
CA GLY A 108 -20.08 -24.93 -27.69
C GLY A 108 -19.74 -23.45 -27.53
N ASP A 109 -20.71 -22.56 -27.76
CA ASP A 109 -20.48 -21.11 -27.69
C ASP A 109 -20.77 -20.52 -26.31
N LEU A 110 -21.28 -21.36 -25.39
CA LEU A 110 -21.57 -21.03 -24.00
C LEU A 110 -20.40 -21.46 -23.10
N GLN A 111 -20.05 -20.57 -22.19
CA GLN A 111 -19.06 -20.79 -21.16
C GLN A 111 -19.63 -20.33 -19.83
N LEU A 112 -19.56 -21.21 -18.84
CA LEU A 112 -20.07 -20.98 -17.48
C LEU A 112 -18.94 -21.22 -16.48
N ALA A 113 -18.89 -20.40 -15.44
CA ALA A 113 -18.00 -20.57 -14.31
C ALA A 113 -18.80 -20.44 -13.01
N LEU A 114 -18.61 -21.37 -12.09
CA LEU A 114 -19.08 -21.29 -10.70
C LEU A 114 -17.85 -21.09 -9.81
N ARG A 115 -17.95 -20.20 -8.83
CA ARG A 115 -16.89 -19.93 -7.85
C ARG A 115 -17.45 -19.97 -6.43
N GLY A 116 -16.64 -20.47 -5.51
CA GLY A 116 -16.89 -20.43 -4.08
C GLY A 116 -15.57 -20.21 -3.33
N SER A 117 -15.58 -19.36 -2.32
CA SER A 117 -14.43 -19.17 -1.42
C SER A 117 -14.91 -18.84 -0.01
N GLY A 118 -14.05 -19.04 0.98
CA GLY A 118 -14.28 -18.54 2.33
C GLY A 118 -12.98 -18.14 3.00
N ASP A 119 -13.10 -17.29 4.01
CA ASP A 119 -12.03 -16.83 4.89
C ASP A 119 -12.56 -16.97 6.33
N VAL A 120 -12.10 -18.01 7.04
CA VAL A 120 -12.61 -18.34 8.38
C VAL A 120 -11.47 -18.21 9.39
N ALA A 121 -11.58 -17.24 10.29
CA ALA A 121 -10.56 -16.96 11.30
C ALA A 121 -11.04 -17.24 12.73
N PHE A 122 -10.16 -17.87 13.51
CA PHE A 122 -10.35 -18.15 14.93
C PHE A 122 -9.20 -17.53 15.72
N HIS A 123 -9.51 -16.57 16.57
CA HIS A 123 -8.57 -15.85 17.40
C HIS A 123 -8.35 -16.57 18.73
N ASP A 124 -7.10 -16.60 19.20
CA ASP A 124 -6.71 -17.29 20.43
C ASP A 124 -7.28 -16.60 21.68
N ARG A 125 -7.20 -15.26 21.73
CA ARG A 125 -7.62 -14.48 22.91
C ARG A 125 -8.86 -13.64 22.69
N ASN A 126 -9.13 -13.20 21.46
CA ASN A 126 -10.22 -12.30 21.13
C ASN A 126 -11.27 -12.98 20.22
N ALA A 127 -11.92 -14.03 20.71
CA ALA A 127 -12.92 -14.78 19.93
C ALA A 127 -14.14 -13.96 19.47
N SER A 128 -14.34 -12.75 20.00
CA SER A 128 -15.33 -11.80 19.46
C SER A 128 -14.96 -11.27 18.07
N GLU A 129 -13.70 -11.39 17.69
CA GLU A 129 -13.15 -11.02 16.39
C GLU A 129 -13.14 -12.19 15.39
N ASP A 130 -13.65 -13.37 15.79
CA ASP A 130 -13.83 -14.50 14.88
C ASP A 130 -14.81 -14.16 13.75
N TYR A 131 -14.44 -14.51 12.52
CA TYR A 131 -15.25 -14.28 11.33
C TYR A 131 -15.29 -15.50 10.42
N ASP A 132 -16.38 -15.59 9.67
CA ASP A 132 -16.73 -16.70 8.78
C ASP A 132 -17.19 -16.14 7.44
N ASP A 133 -16.29 -15.47 6.73
CA ASP A 133 -16.58 -14.80 5.48
C ASP A 133 -16.64 -15.82 4.34
N TRP A 134 -17.56 -15.62 3.40
CA TRP A 134 -17.66 -16.47 2.22
C TRP A 134 -18.31 -15.77 1.03
N LEU A 135 -18.00 -16.29 -0.16
CA LEU A 135 -18.54 -15.81 -1.42
C LEU A 135 -18.93 -17.01 -2.28
N ILE A 136 -20.10 -16.92 -2.91
CA ILE A 136 -20.52 -17.83 -3.98
C ILE A 136 -20.86 -16.98 -5.21
N GLY A 137 -20.42 -17.41 -6.38
CA GLY A 137 -20.68 -16.69 -7.63
C GLY A 137 -20.84 -17.58 -8.84
N ALA A 138 -21.49 -17.01 -9.85
CA ALA A 138 -21.65 -17.62 -11.16
C ALA A 138 -21.41 -16.58 -12.25
N ASP A 139 -20.66 -16.95 -13.28
CA ASP A 139 -20.44 -16.13 -14.48
C ASP A 139 -20.75 -16.94 -15.72
N GLY A 140 -21.32 -16.29 -16.71
CA GLY A 140 -21.64 -16.86 -18.01
C GLY A 140 -21.24 -15.93 -19.13
N GLN A 141 -20.76 -16.52 -20.22
CA GLN A 141 -20.62 -15.83 -21.48
C GLN A 141 -21.07 -16.70 -22.65
N VAL A 142 -21.72 -16.07 -23.62
CA VAL A 142 -22.17 -16.73 -24.85
C VAL A 142 -21.79 -15.88 -26.06
N ALA A 143 -21.19 -16.51 -27.07
CA ALA A 143 -20.89 -15.83 -28.32
C ALA A 143 -22.18 -15.60 -29.13
N LEU A 144 -22.46 -14.34 -29.46
CA LEU A 144 -23.55 -13.93 -30.33
C LEU A 144 -22.98 -13.75 -31.75
N GLY A 145 -22.73 -14.87 -32.43
CA GLY A 145 -22.03 -14.87 -33.72
C GLY A 145 -20.52 -14.60 -33.58
N LYS A 146 -19.90 -14.03 -34.62
CA LYS A 146 -18.43 -13.83 -34.67
C LYS A 146 -17.96 -12.52 -34.04
N SER A 147 -18.87 -11.56 -33.84
CA SER A 147 -18.53 -10.16 -33.57
C SER A 147 -18.98 -9.66 -32.21
N ALA A 148 -19.78 -10.43 -31.48
CA ALA A 148 -20.34 -10.03 -30.20
C ALA A 148 -20.37 -11.20 -29.20
N ARG A 149 -20.31 -10.87 -27.91
CA ARG A 149 -20.47 -11.78 -26.79
C ARG A 149 -21.39 -11.13 -25.77
N LEU A 150 -22.36 -11.90 -25.30
CA LEU A 150 -23.15 -11.55 -24.13
C LEU A 150 -22.45 -12.14 -22.91
N ILE A 151 -22.33 -11.34 -21.87
CA ILE A 151 -21.80 -11.73 -20.56
C ILE A 151 -22.86 -11.46 -19.50
N ALA A 152 -22.92 -12.30 -18.48
CA ALA A 152 -23.75 -12.07 -17.30
C ALA A 152 -23.17 -12.84 -16.12
N GLY A 153 -23.40 -12.36 -14.91
CA GLY A 153 -22.96 -13.07 -13.72
C GLY A 153 -23.37 -12.36 -12.44
N GLY A 154 -22.99 -12.94 -11.32
CA GLY A 154 -23.21 -12.35 -10.00
C GLY A 154 -22.48 -13.08 -8.89
N THR A 155 -22.45 -12.43 -7.73
CA THR A 155 -21.94 -12.95 -6.46
C THR A 155 -22.92 -12.68 -5.35
N TYR A 156 -22.93 -13.58 -4.38
CA TYR A 156 -23.54 -13.37 -3.08
C TYR A 156 -22.46 -13.62 -2.03
N GLU A 157 -22.28 -12.63 -1.16
CA GLU A 157 -21.15 -12.50 -0.26
C GLU A 157 -21.68 -12.29 1.15
N TRP A 158 -21.12 -13.01 2.11
CA TRP A 158 -21.27 -12.77 3.54
C TRP A 158 -19.89 -12.38 4.06
N GLN A 159 -19.75 -11.17 4.58
CA GLN A 159 -18.47 -10.61 4.96
C GLN A 159 -18.54 -9.83 6.27
N HIS A 160 -17.39 -9.42 6.77
CA HIS A 160 -17.29 -8.43 7.81
C HIS A 160 -16.54 -7.18 7.35
N GLU A 161 -16.83 -6.06 8.00
CA GLU A 161 -16.03 -4.85 7.93
C GLU A 161 -14.78 -5.02 8.78
N SER A 162 -13.62 -4.93 8.15
CA SER A 162 -12.33 -5.02 8.84
C SER A 162 -12.19 -3.90 9.88
N ARG A 163 -11.50 -4.17 10.99
CA ARG A 163 -11.04 -3.14 11.95
C ARG A 163 -10.17 -2.06 11.32
N THR A 164 -9.56 -2.36 10.18
CA THR A 164 -8.83 -1.39 9.36
C THR A 164 -9.74 -0.56 8.46
N SER A 165 -11.07 -0.68 8.51
CA SER A 165 -12.00 0.20 7.79
C SER A 165 -12.00 1.59 8.45
N PRO A 166 -12.04 2.69 7.68
CA PRO A 166 -12.25 4.01 8.28
C PRO A 166 -13.70 4.23 8.72
N GLU A 167 -14.61 3.33 8.31
CA GLU A 167 -16.03 3.28 8.65
C GLU A 167 -16.35 2.23 9.74
N ASP A 168 -15.34 1.56 10.32
CA ASP A 168 -15.55 0.68 11.49
C ASP A 168 -16.18 1.48 12.64
N VAL A 169 -17.24 0.93 13.22
CA VAL A 169 -18.04 1.59 14.27
C VAL A 169 -17.51 1.31 15.68
N ALA A 170 -16.33 0.70 15.81
CA ALA A 170 -15.70 0.31 17.07
C ALA A 170 -16.62 -0.56 17.97
N GLY A 171 -17.39 -1.45 17.36
CA GLY A 171 -18.22 -2.43 18.06
C GLY A 171 -17.40 -3.47 18.84
N SER A 172 -18.03 -4.17 19.78
CA SER A 172 -17.41 -5.29 20.52
C SER A 172 -17.20 -6.56 19.67
N ALA A 173 -17.65 -6.54 18.43
CA ALA A 173 -17.35 -7.50 17.37
C ALA A 173 -17.34 -6.75 16.02
N PRO A 174 -16.72 -7.28 14.95
CA PRO A 174 -16.76 -6.67 13.63
C PRO A 174 -18.18 -6.57 13.06
N THR A 175 -18.49 -5.47 12.37
CA THR A 175 -19.76 -5.30 11.66
C THR A 175 -19.86 -6.33 10.54
N ARG A 176 -20.92 -7.14 10.51
CA ARG A 176 -21.16 -8.10 9.42
C ARG A 176 -22.03 -7.47 8.34
N PHE A 177 -21.88 -7.89 7.10
CA PHE A 177 -22.76 -7.47 6.01
C PHE A 177 -22.93 -8.55 4.95
N GLU A 178 -24.07 -8.52 4.27
CA GLU A 178 -24.31 -9.27 3.05
C GLU A 178 -24.18 -8.36 1.84
N ARG A 179 -23.72 -8.92 0.73
CA ARG A 179 -23.67 -8.23 -0.55
C ARG A 179 -24.14 -9.12 -1.69
N ALA A 180 -25.16 -8.65 -2.40
CA ALA A 180 -25.62 -9.26 -3.65
C ALA A 180 -25.19 -8.38 -4.82
N TYR A 181 -24.30 -8.91 -5.67
CA TYR A 181 -23.82 -8.22 -6.86
C TYR A 181 -24.22 -8.98 -8.12
N ALA A 182 -24.70 -8.28 -9.14
CA ALA A 182 -25.04 -8.84 -10.44
C ALA A 182 -24.61 -7.92 -11.57
N TYR A 183 -24.29 -8.49 -12.72
CA TYR A 183 -23.95 -7.74 -13.93
C TYR A 183 -24.45 -8.45 -15.19
N ALA A 184 -24.70 -7.66 -16.22
CA ALA A 184 -24.95 -8.15 -17.58
C ALA A 184 -24.39 -7.15 -18.60
N GLY A 185 -23.90 -7.65 -19.73
CA GLY A 185 -23.32 -6.77 -20.74
C GLY A 185 -23.06 -7.41 -22.09
N LEU A 186 -22.91 -6.56 -23.09
CA LEU A 186 -22.58 -6.91 -24.46
C LEU A 186 -21.21 -6.36 -24.81
N ILE A 187 -20.33 -7.22 -25.31
CA ILE A 187 -18.96 -6.88 -25.72
C ILE A 187 -18.78 -7.30 -27.17
N GLY A 188 -18.24 -6.45 -28.02
CA GLY A 188 -18.03 -6.82 -29.40
C GLY A 188 -17.04 -5.96 -30.16
N ARG A 189 -16.79 -6.37 -31.40
CA ARG A 189 -15.98 -5.65 -32.36
C ARG A 189 -16.64 -5.66 -33.75
N ALA A 190 -16.63 -4.51 -34.39
CA ALA A 190 -17.08 -4.30 -35.76
C ALA A 190 -15.98 -3.59 -36.56
N GLY A 191 -15.20 -4.37 -37.31
CA GLY A 191 -13.97 -3.86 -37.93
C GLY A 191 -12.99 -3.35 -36.87
N LYS A 192 -12.57 -2.09 -36.98
CA LYS A 192 -11.68 -1.42 -36.01
C LYS A 192 -12.41 -0.86 -34.78
N ALA A 193 -13.74 -0.85 -34.78
CA ALA A 193 -14.50 -0.37 -33.65
C ALA A 193 -14.70 -1.49 -32.62
N ALA A 194 -14.41 -1.21 -31.35
CA ALA A 194 -14.75 -2.05 -30.21
C ALA A 194 -15.87 -1.38 -29.42
N TYR A 195 -16.78 -2.17 -28.86
CA TYR A 195 -17.82 -1.64 -28.01
C TYR A 195 -18.04 -2.54 -26.80
N ARG A 196 -18.40 -1.92 -25.69
CA ARG A 196 -18.83 -2.58 -24.47
C ARG A 196 -19.98 -1.78 -23.88
N ILE A 197 -21.07 -2.46 -23.56
CA ILE A 197 -22.23 -1.86 -22.89
C ILE A 197 -22.60 -2.82 -21.77
N GLY A 198 -22.86 -2.33 -20.57
CA GLY A 198 -23.26 -3.19 -19.47
C GLY A 198 -23.96 -2.44 -18.35
N ALA A 199 -24.62 -3.22 -17.51
CA ALA A 199 -25.27 -2.74 -16.31
C ALA A 199 -24.84 -3.59 -15.11
N THR A 200 -24.84 -2.97 -13.94
CA THR A 200 -24.58 -3.61 -12.66
C THR A 200 -25.71 -3.34 -11.67
N TYR A 201 -25.85 -4.25 -10.72
CA TYR A 201 -26.72 -4.10 -9.56
C TYR A 201 -25.93 -4.56 -8.33
N ASN A 202 -25.99 -3.79 -7.26
CA ASN A 202 -25.30 -4.06 -6.01
C ASN A 202 -26.25 -3.76 -4.84
N ASP A 203 -26.50 -4.72 -3.96
CA ASP A 203 -27.33 -4.57 -2.75
C ASP A 203 -26.46 -4.87 -1.54
N TYR A 204 -26.37 -3.92 -0.61
CA TYR A 204 -25.71 -4.08 0.68
C TYR A 204 -26.75 -4.15 1.79
N ASP A 205 -26.50 -5.06 2.73
CA ASP A 205 -27.31 -5.29 3.94
C ASP A 205 -26.35 -5.39 5.13
N PHE A 206 -26.32 -4.39 6.00
CA PHE A 206 -25.41 -4.34 7.14
C PHE A 206 -26.10 -4.81 8.42
N ALA A 207 -25.46 -5.73 9.12
CA ALA A 207 -25.93 -6.18 10.41
C ALA A 207 -25.63 -5.15 11.51
N ASP A 208 -26.59 -4.98 12.39
CA ASP A 208 -26.42 -4.30 13.66
C ASP A 208 -25.27 -4.90 14.48
N THR A 209 -24.47 -4.03 15.09
CA THR A 209 -23.21 -4.41 15.73
C THR A 209 -23.32 -4.30 17.25
N PRO A 210 -22.99 -5.34 18.03
CA PRO A 210 -22.98 -5.25 19.48
C PRO A 210 -21.87 -4.29 19.96
N ALA A 211 -22.14 -3.55 21.03
CA ALA A 211 -21.20 -2.63 21.67
C ALA A 211 -21.40 -2.61 23.18
N ALA A 212 -20.43 -2.05 23.92
CA ALA A 212 -20.52 -1.96 25.39
C ALA A 212 -21.76 -1.18 25.87
N SER A 213 -22.25 -0.23 25.07
CA SER A 213 -23.42 0.61 25.35
C SER A 213 -24.75 0.05 24.81
N GLY A 214 -24.76 -1.15 24.22
CA GLY A 214 -25.95 -1.76 23.60
C GLY A 214 -25.67 -2.27 22.19
N THR A 215 -26.46 -1.83 21.22
CA THR A 215 -26.30 -2.19 19.81
C THR A 215 -26.17 -0.92 18.99
N ILE A 216 -25.20 -0.90 18.08
CA ILE A 216 -25.02 0.15 17.07
C ILE A 216 -25.83 -0.28 15.85
N ALA A 217 -26.83 0.52 15.49
CA ALA A 217 -27.64 0.27 14.31
C ALA A 217 -26.81 0.55 13.04
N ASN A 218 -26.89 -0.32 12.04
CA ASN A 218 -26.24 -0.10 10.73
C ASN A 218 -27.22 -0.09 9.54
N ASP A 219 -28.52 -0.20 9.79
CA ASP A 219 -29.57 -0.22 8.75
C ASP A 219 -29.57 1.05 7.86
N ASP A 220 -28.84 2.12 8.21
CA ASP A 220 -28.75 3.39 7.46
C ASP A 220 -27.69 3.30 6.37
N ARG A 221 -26.87 2.24 6.40
CA ARG A 221 -25.85 1.93 5.41
C ARG A 221 -26.39 1.02 4.30
N ASP A 222 -27.54 0.39 4.55
CA ASP A 222 -28.27 -0.46 3.62
C ASP A 222 -28.66 0.29 2.35
N ARG A 223 -28.17 -0.20 1.21
CA ARG A 223 -28.38 0.51 -0.06
C ARG A 223 -28.31 -0.40 -1.27
N ARG A 224 -28.96 0.07 -2.34
CA ARG A 224 -28.94 -0.51 -3.67
C ARG A 224 -28.29 0.47 -4.63
N THR A 225 -27.33 0.00 -5.39
CA THR A 225 -26.69 0.76 -6.47
C THR A 225 -27.02 0.10 -7.80
N PHE A 226 -27.47 0.90 -8.76
CA PHE A 226 -27.63 0.47 -10.15
C PHE A 226 -26.76 1.34 -11.04
N GLU A 227 -26.03 0.70 -11.95
CA GLU A 227 -25.16 1.41 -12.88
C GLU A 227 -25.40 0.97 -14.31
N LEU A 228 -25.23 1.91 -15.24
CA LEU A 228 -25.29 1.69 -16.67
C LEU A 228 -24.09 2.37 -17.33
N GLY A 229 -23.25 1.56 -17.98
CA GLY A 229 -22.00 2.02 -18.57
C GLY A 229 -21.83 1.62 -20.02
N GLY A 230 -21.11 2.44 -20.77
CA GLY A 230 -20.76 2.22 -22.16
C GLY A 230 -19.33 2.63 -22.47
N ARG A 231 -18.66 1.88 -23.32
CA ARG A 231 -17.34 2.19 -23.87
C ARG A 231 -17.31 1.94 -25.36
N LEU A 232 -16.74 2.90 -26.09
CA LEU A 232 -16.48 2.82 -27.52
C LEU A 232 -14.98 2.97 -27.75
N GLY A 233 -14.39 1.98 -28.41
CA GLY A 233 -12.97 1.93 -28.75
C GLY A 233 -12.74 1.95 -30.26
N PHE A 234 -11.60 2.49 -30.68
CA PHE A 234 -11.14 2.50 -32.06
C PHE A 234 -9.68 2.04 -32.12
N GLU A 235 -9.42 0.97 -32.87
CA GLU A 235 -8.07 0.46 -33.12
C GLU A 235 -7.30 1.41 -34.06
N ALA A 236 -6.56 2.33 -33.45
CA ALA A 236 -5.79 3.35 -34.16
C ALA A 236 -4.52 2.77 -34.81
N ALA A 237 -3.91 1.78 -34.17
CA ALA A 237 -2.77 1.02 -34.67
C ALA A 237 -2.86 -0.43 -34.15
N GLU A 238 -2.05 -1.33 -34.70
CA GLU A 238 -2.01 -2.73 -34.23
C GLU A 238 -1.75 -2.77 -32.71
N GLY A 239 -2.66 -3.43 -31.98
CA GLY A 239 -2.62 -3.53 -30.53
C GLY A 239 -2.88 -2.22 -29.78
N THR A 240 -3.23 -1.11 -30.44
CA THR A 240 -3.48 0.19 -29.81
C THR A 240 -4.92 0.65 -30.04
N GLU A 241 -5.70 0.73 -28.96
CA GLU A 241 -7.09 1.16 -28.96
C GLU A 241 -7.21 2.52 -28.26
N LEU A 242 -7.75 3.52 -28.95
CA LEU A 242 -8.22 4.76 -28.33
C LEU A 242 -9.68 4.56 -27.92
N PHE A 243 -10.09 5.02 -26.75
CA PHE A 243 -11.47 4.82 -26.30
C PHE A 243 -12.05 6.03 -25.59
N VAL A 244 -13.38 6.07 -25.59
CA VAL A 244 -14.20 6.93 -24.73
C VAL A 244 -15.14 6.04 -23.93
N GLN A 245 -15.40 6.39 -22.68
CA GLN A 245 -16.32 5.67 -21.81
C GLN A 245 -17.15 6.65 -20.99
N GLY A 246 -18.36 6.23 -20.64
CA GLY A 246 -19.19 6.93 -19.69
C GLY A 246 -20.04 5.96 -18.88
N LEU A 247 -20.34 6.38 -17.65
CA LEU A 247 -21.15 5.65 -16.69
C LEU A 247 -22.18 6.60 -16.09
N TRP A 248 -23.35 6.04 -15.81
CA TRP A 248 -24.36 6.63 -14.95
C TRP A 248 -24.66 5.66 -13.81
N ASP A 249 -24.72 6.17 -12.57
CA ASP A 249 -25.16 5.40 -11.41
C ASP A 249 -26.28 6.08 -10.64
N GLN A 250 -27.05 5.25 -9.93
CA GLN A 250 -28.01 5.67 -8.92
C GLN A 250 -27.80 4.83 -7.67
N ARG A 251 -27.65 5.51 -6.53
CA ARG A 251 -27.55 4.91 -5.19
C ARG A 251 -28.84 5.23 -4.43
N ARG A 252 -29.50 4.20 -3.92
CA ARG A 252 -30.74 4.32 -3.13
C ARG A 252 -30.59 3.61 -1.80
N TYR A 253 -30.71 4.35 -0.72
CA TYR A 253 -30.73 3.82 0.62
C TYR A 253 -32.09 3.20 0.93
N ARG A 254 -32.10 2.13 1.73
CA ARG A 254 -33.36 1.48 2.14
C ARG A 254 -34.15 2.39 3.10
N ARG A 255 -33.43 3.11 3.97
CA ARG A 255 -33.96 4.19 4.79
C ARG A 255 -33.86 5.51 4.05
N GLU A 256 -34.96 6.26 4.00
CA GLU A 256 -35.00 7.58 3.35
C GLU A 256 -34.15 8.62 4.10
N ILE A 257 -34.02 8.46 5.42
CA ILE A 257 -33.27 9.34 6.31
C ILE A 257 -32.34 8.47 7.19
N ASP A 258 -31.06 8.84 7.24
CA ASP A 258 -30.05 8.17 8.06
C ASP A 258 -30.21 8.47 9.57
N ASP A 259 -29.36 7.88 10.41
CA ASP A 259 -29.42 8.09 11.86
C ASP A 259 -29.06 9.51 12.31
N TRP A 260 -28.52 10.34 11.41
CA TRP A 260 -28.15 11.72 11.63
C TRP A 260 -29.11 12.74 10.98
N GLY A 261 -30.17 12.27 10.33
CA GLY A 261 -31.21 13.13 9.75
C GLY A 261 -31.01 13.51 8.28
N PHE A 262 -30.13 12.83 7.53
CA PHE A 262 -29.82 13.15 6.13
C PHE A 262 -30.41 12.16 5.12
N ALA A 263 -30.86 12.66 3.97
CA ALA A 263 -31.26 11.82 2.83
C ALA A 263 -30.07 11.53 1.89
N ARG A 264 -29.58 10.29 1.89
CA ARG A 264 -28.32 9.91 1.21
C ARG A 264 -28.46 9.41 -0.22
N ASP A 265 -29.68 9.31 -0.75
CA ASP A 265 -29.92 8.96 -2.14
C ASP A 265 -29.15 9.90 -3.08
N SER A 266 -28.54 9.33 -4.12
CA SER A 266 -27.68 10.09 -5.02
C SER A 266 -27.66 9.56 -6.44
N ARG A 267 -27.23 10.42 -7.38
CA ARG A 267 -27.05 10.10 -8.80
C ARG A 267 -25.68 10.55 -9.26
N GLY A 268 -24.96 9.66 -9.92
CA GLY A 268 -23.60 9.92 -10.39
C GLY A 268 -23.43 9.73 -11.89
N TYR A 269 -22.41 10.40 -12.43
CA TYR A 269 -22.00 10.28 -13.83
C TYR A 269 -20.47 10.34 -13.93
N SER A 270 -19.89 9.49 -14.78
CA SER A 270 -18.49 9.59 -15.19
C SER A 270 -18.36 9.70 -16.71
N LEU A 271 -17.35 10.43 -17.16
CA LEU A 271 -16.98 10.52 -18.58
C LEU A 271 -15.46 10.58 -18.71
N ALA A 272 -14.87 9.65 -19.45
CA ALA A 272 -13.42 9.56 -19.61
C ALA A 272 -13.02 9.18 -21.04
N ALA A 273 -11.79 9.55 -21.40
CA ALA A 273 -11.12 9.13 -22.62
C ALA A 273 -9.75 8.54 -22.29
N GLY A 274 -9.33 7.54 -23.06
CA GLY A 274 -8.09 6.83 -22.77
C GLY A 274 -7.50 6.08 -23.93
N VAL A 275 -6.39 5.42 -23.64
CA VAL A 275 -5.65 4.57 -24.57
C VAL A 275 -5.37 3.23 -23.90
N ARG A 276 -5.52 2.16 -24.68
CA ARG A 276 -5.11 0.80 -24.32
C ARG A 276 -4.10 0.29 -25.34
N HIS A 277 -3.07 -0.38 -24.86
CA HIS A 277 -2.04 -0.99 -25.68
C HIS A 277 -1.76 -2.44 -25.26
N GLU A 278 -1.70 -3.35 -26.21
CA GLU A 278 -1.47 -4.77 -26.00
C GLU A 278 -0.35 -5.30 -26.90
N ILE A 279 0.54 -6.11 -26.33
CA ILE A 279 1.60 -6.81 -27.06
C ILE A 279 1.46 -8.30 -26.80
N GLY A 280 0.68 -8.96 -27.67
CA GLY A 280 0.35 -10.38 -27.55
C GLY A 280 -0.24 -10.68 -26.17
N ARG A 281 0.30 -11.69 -25.47
CA ARG A 281 -0.08 -12.05 -24.10
C ARG A 281 0.89 -11.51 -23.04
N SER A 282 1.92 -10.79 -23.46
CA SER A 282 3.02 -10.41 -22.58
C SER A 282 2.77 -9.09 -21.88
N PHE A 283 2.05 -8.17 -22.51
CA PHE A 283 1.83 -6.83 -21.98
C PHE A 283 0.41 -6.36 -22.32
N SER A 284 -0.26 -5.78 -21.33
CA SER A 284 -1.50 -5.01 -21.47
C SER A 284 -1.35 -3.77 -20.62
N GLY A 285 -1.56 -2.60 -21.21
CA GLY A 285 -1.57 -1.32 -20.51
C GLY A 285 -2.78 -0.49 -20.91
N GLU A 286 -3.40 0.17 -19.96
CA GLU A 286 -4.51 1.09 -20.16
C GLU A 286 -4.34 2.32 -19.27
N ALA A 287 -4.62 3.50 -19.80
CA ALA A 287 -4.65 4.75 -19.04
C ALA A 287 -5.77 5.66 -19.56
N PHE A 288 -6.42 6.40 -18.65
CA PHE A 288 -7.48 7.34 -18.99
C PHE A 288 -7.47 8.57 -18.09
N VAL A 289 -8.16 9.61 -18.56
CA VAL A 289 -8.48 10.83 -17.81
C VAL A 289 -9.92 11.24 -18.12
N GLY A 290 -10.61 11.82 -17.15
CA GLY A 290 -12.02 12.14 -17.26
C GLY A 290 -12.53 13.04 -16.14
N ILE A 291 -13.82 12.95 -15.86
CA ILE A 291 -14.51 13.64 -14.78
C ILE A 291 -15.42 12.67 -14.02
N LEU A 292 -15.52 12.86 -12.70
CA LEU A 292 -16.47 12.20 -11.81
C LEU A 292 -17.41 13.23 -11.19
N ARG A 293 -18.70 12.90 -11.16
CA ARG A 293 -19.72 13.71 -10.51
C ARG A 293 -20.68 12.82 -9.71
N GLN A 294 -21.00 13.21 -8.48
CA GLN A 294 -22.07 12.64 -7.67
C GLN A 294 -22.91 13.77 -7.10
N ASP A 295 -24.23 13.74 -7.36
CA ASP A 295 -25.20 14.69 -6.82
C ASP A 295 -26.03 13.99 -5.73
N TYR A 296 -26.08 14.55 -4.53
CA TYR A 296 -26.84 14.03 -3.38
C TYR A 296 -28.22 14.71 -3.28
N ASP A 297 -29.25 13.97 -2.90
CA ASP A 297 -30.62 14.50 -2.84
C ASP A 297 -30.83 15.46 -1.65
N ASP A 298 -30.09 15.29 -0.55
CA ASP A 298 -30.11 16.21 0.60
C ASP A 298 -29.21 17.45 0.37
N ALA A 299 -29.79 18.64 0.48
CA ALA A 299 -29.07 19.91 0.27
C ALA A 299 -28.01 20.23 1.35
N PHE A 300 -28.02 19.55 2.50
CA PHE A 300 -26.98 19.68 3.53
C PHE A 300 -25.76 18.78 3.25
N LEU A 301 -25.89 17.81 2.36
CA LEU A 301 -24.79 16.97 1.90
C LEU A 301 -24.17 17.57 0.63
N PRO A 302 -22.86 17.87 0.60
CA PRO A 302 -22.26 18.52 -0.56
C PRO A 302 -22.10 17.57 -1.75
N ASP A 303 -22.46 18.05 -2.94
CA ASP A 303 -22.16 17.37 -4.21
C ASP A 303 -20.65 17.24 -4.45
N VAL A 304 -20.28 16.23 -5.24
CA VAL A 304 -18.89 15.94 -5.58
C VAL A 304 -18.65 16.17 -7.07
N HIS A 305 -17.65 17.00 -7.39
CA HIS A 305 -17.15 17.19 -8.75
C HIS A 305 -15.63 17.14 -8.74
N THR A 306 -15.03 16.17 -9.45
CA THR A 306 -13.57 15.98 -9.47
C THR A 306 -13.10 15.47 -10.82
N ILE A 307 -11.80 15.63 -11.07
CA ILE A 307 -11.11 14.98 -12.20
C ILE A 307 -11.08 13.48 -11.91
N ASP A 308 -11.26 12.70 -12.98
CA ASP A 308 -11.09 11.25 -13.01
C ASP A 308 -9.76 10.89 -13.69
N TYR A 309 -9.09 9.85 -13.20
CA TYR A 309 -7.93 9.26 -13.85
C TYR A 309 -7.70 7.85 -13.34
N GLY A 310 -7.13 7.03 -14.21
CA GLY A 310 -6.76 5.67 -13.83
C GLY A 310 -5.76 5.05 -14.79
N MET A 311 -5.06 4.05 -14.30
CA MET A 311 -4.09 3.28 -15.06
C MET A 311 -4.09 1.81 -14.62
N ALA A 312 -3.96 0.91 -15.58
CA ALA A 312 -3.80 -0.52 -15.35
C ALA A 312 -2.66 -1.02 -16.24
N LEU A 313 -1.73 -1.79 -15.68
CA LEU A 313 -0.63 -2.36 -16.43
C LEU A 313 -0.36 -3.76 -15.94
N ASP A 314 -0.43 -4.72 -16.85
CA ASP A 314 -0.06 -6.10 -16.63
C ASP A 314 1.07 -6.48 -17.57
N TRP A 315 2.17 -6.93 -16.99
CA TRP A 315 3.36 -7.33 -17.74
C TRP A 315 3.85 -8.70 -17.28
N THR A 316 3.67 -9.70 -18.13
CA THR A 316 4.26 -11.03 -18.00
C THR A 316 5.52 -11.12 -18.85
N VAL A 317 6.66 -11.16 -18.17
CA VAL A 317 7.95 -11.36 -18.85
C VAL A 317 8.14 -12.85 -19.10
N ARG A 318 8.82 -13.20 -20.21
CA ARG A 318 9.27 -14.58 -20.44
C ARG A 318 10.01 -15.09 -19.18
N ASN A 319 9.74 -16.33 -18.78
CA ASN A 319 10.36 -17.03 -17.65
C ASN A 319 9.70 -16.82 -16.25
N GLY A 320 8.40 -16.57 -16.19
CA GLY A 320 7.65 -16.69 -14.93
C GLY A 320 7.70 -15.48 -13.98
N LEU A 321 8.04 -14.29 -14.49
CA LEU A 321 7.86 -13.03 -13.76
C LEU A 321 6.59 -12.35 -14.24
N SER A 322 5.75 -11.92 -13.31
CA SER A 322 4.60 -11.06 -13.58
C SER A 322 4.67 -9.80 -12.73
N LEU A 323 4.29 -8.67 -13.34
CA LEU A 323 4.15 -7.37 -12.72
C LEU A 323 2.74 -6.87 -13.01
N SER A 324 2.07 -6.34 -11.99
CA SER A 324 0.78 -5.68 -12.12
C SER A 324 0.82 -4.34 -11.40
N PHE A 325 0.28 -3.31 -12.03
CA PHE A 325 0.13 -1.98 -11.48
C PHE A 325 -1.29 -1.49 -11.73
N ASP A 326 -1.90 -0.93 -10.70
CA ASP A 326 -3.24 -0.37 -10.73
C ASP A 326 -3.21 1.00 -10.08
N LEU A 327 -3.85 1.98 -10.71
CA LEU A 327 -4.21 3.29 -10.16
C LEU A 327 -5.68 3.54 -10.51
N ASP A 328 -6.47 3.94 -9.53
CA ASP A 328 -7.91 4.05 -9.60
C ASP A 328 -8.40 5.22 -8.74
N ARG A 329 -9.51 5.86 -9.16
CA ARG A 329 -10.16 6.92 -8.41
C ARG A 329 -11.68 6.71 -8.43
N SER A 330 -12.32 6.80 -7.27
CA SER A 330 -13.76 6.58 -7.11
C SER A 330 -14.39 7.52 -6.07
N ILE A 331 -15.73 7.55 -6.04
CA ILE A 331 -16.53 8.23 -5.01
C ILE A 331 -17.23 7.14 -4.20
N GLU A 332 -16.83 6.99 -2.94
CA GLU A 332 -17.34 5.97 -2.02
C GLU A 332 -18.23 6.59 -0.94
N GLU A 333 -19.19 5.81 -0.47
CA GLU A 333 -20.18 6.25 0.52
C GLU A 333 -19.62 6.22 1.96
N THR A 334 -20.09 7.14 2.80
CA THR A 334 -19.86 7.18 4.25
C THR A 334 -21.15 7.56 4.95
N THR A 335 -21.29 7.20 6.23
CA THR A 335 -22.37 7.70 7.10
C THR A 335 -21.89 8.69 8.15
N LEU A 336 -20.66 9.18 8.04
CA LEU A 336 -20.17 10.25 8.92
C LEU A 336 -21.11 11.47 8.85
N PRO A 337 -21.44 12.10 9.99
CA PRO A 337 -22.29 13.29 10.01
C PRO A 337 -21.75 14.39 9.10
N LEU A 338 -22.64 15.02 8.32
CA LEU A 338 -22.34 16.07 7.34
C LEU A 338 -21.46 15.65 6.16
N ALA A 339 -20.85 14.46 6.17
CA ALA A 339 -20.10 13.95 5.05
C ALA A 339 -21.03 13.27 4.04
N SER A 340 -20.98 13.68 2.78
CA SER A 340 -21.72 13.03 1.69
C SER A 340 -21.02 11.76 1.23
N SER A 341 -19.69 11.83 1.09
CA SER A 341 -18.85 10.78 0.51
C SER A 341 -17.39 10.94 0.96
N TYR A 342 -16.53 10.03 0.53
CA TYR A 342 -15.11 10.33 0.34
C TYR A 342 -14.67 10.04 -1.11
N VAL A 343 -13.79 10.88 -1.64
CA VAL A 343 -13.12 10.61 -2.91
C VAL A 343 -11.90 9.75 -2.61
N LEU A 344 -11.93 8.51 -3.09
CA LEU A 344 -10.89 7.52 -2.90
C LEU A 344 -9.95 7.54 -4.09
N THR A 345 -8.66 7.79 -3.88
CA THR A 345 -7.62 7.55 -4.89
C THR A 345 -6.72 6.44 -4.40
N SER A 346 -6.60 5.36 -5.18
CA SER A 346 -5.85 4.19 -4.77
C SER A 346 -4.87 3.72 -5.83
N GLY A 347 -3.72 3.22 -5.39
CA GLY A 347 -2.72 2.64 -6.26
C GLY A 347 -2.08 1.41 -5.65
N SER A 348 -1.68 0.45 -6.49
CA SER A 348 -0.94 -0.73 -6.07
C SER A 348 0.06 -1.18 -7.12
N LEU A 349 1.15 -1.77 -6.66
CA LEU A 349 2.18 -2.39 -7.49
C LEU A 349 2.49 -3.76 -6.91
N SER A 350 2.33 -4.80 -7.72
CA SER A 350 2.56 -6.19 -7.33
C SER A 350 3.57 -6.85 -8.27
N VAL A 351 4.48 -7.61 -7.70
CA VAL A 351 5.47 -8.40 -8.44
C VAL A 351 5.47 -9.83 -7.93
N GLN A 352 5.52 -10.78 -8.85
CA GLN A 352 5.69 -12.19 -8.52
C GLN A 352 6.66 -12.88 -9.46
N ALA A 353 7.39 -13.85 -8.94
CA ALA A 353 8.35 -14.65 -9.67
C ALA A 353 8.27 -16.12 -9.26
N SER A 354 8.35 -17.02 -10.23
CA SER A 354 8.53 -18.45 -10.00
C SER A 354 9.99 -18.85 -10.18
N ALA A 355 10.58 -19.50 -9.17
CA ALA A 355 11.94 -20.02 -9.18
C ALA A 355 11.91 -21.55 -9.36
N GLY A 356 12.26 -22.01 -10.56
CA GLY A 356 12.13 -23.41 -10.93
C GLY A 356 10.67 -23.85 -10.96
N ARG A 357 10.44 -25.10 -10.58
CA ARG A 357 9.09 -25.61 -10.35
C ARG A 357 8.69 -25.24 -8.93
N ARG A 358 9.34 -25.78 -7.91
CA ARG A 358 8.83 -25.82 -6.53
C ARG A 358 8.74 -24.50 -5.74
N ILE A 359 9.12 -23.33 -6.25
CA ILE A 359 9.17 -22.10 -5.45
C ILE A 359 8.49 -20.95 -6.20
N ALA A 360 7.64 -20.21 -5.50
CA ALA A 360 7.11 -18.93 -5.94
C ALA A 360 7.28 -17.91 -4.83
N ILE A 361 7.59 -16.69 -5.23
CA ILE A 361 7.71 -15.55 -4.33
C ILE A 361 6.98 -14.37 -4.93
N GLY A 362 6.43 -13.53 -4.09
CA GLY A 362 5.81 -12.30 -4.53
C GLY A 362 5.78 -11.25 -3.43
N GLY A 363 5.37 -10.07 -3.81
CA GLY A 363 5.12 -8.97 -2.89
C GLY A 363 4.54 -7.78 -3.62
N GLY A 364 4.02 -6.85 -2.85
CA GLY A 364 3.39 -5.66 -3.36
C GLY A 364 3.43 -4.50 -2.38
N ILE A 365 3.11 -3.32 -2.91
CA ILE A 365 2.91 -2.09 -2.16
C ILE A 365 1.59 -1.46 -2.63
N SER A 366 0.89 -0.79 -1.72
CA SER A 366 -0.35 -0.07 -1.99
C SER A 366 -0.38 1.27 -1.26
N GLY A 367 -1.19 2.19 -1.79
CA GLY A 367 -1.49 3.48 -1.18
C GLY A 367 -2.93 3.87 -1.49
N ALA A 368 -3.64 4.47 -0.54
CA ALA A 368 -5.01 4.91 -0.68
C ALA A 368 -5.24 6.23 0.06
N ASP A 369 -5.67 7.26 -0.67
CA ASP A 369 -6.06 8.57 -0.15
C ASP A 369 -7.58 8.64 -0.04
N TYR A 370 -8.07 8.97 1.16
CA TYR A 370 -9.49 9.11 1.51
C TYR A 370 -9.78 10.58 1.77
N ALA A 371 -10.33 11.28 0.77
CA ALA A 371 -10.66 12.69 0.87
C ALA A 371 -12.16 12.88 1.12
N TYR A 372 -12.57 13.00 2.39
CA TYR A 372 -13.98 13.19 2.76
C TYR A 372 -14.54 14.51 2.21
N ARG A 373 -15.85 14.52 1.94
CA ARG A 373 -16.60 15.64 1.39
C ARG A 373 -17.71 16.02 2.37
N GLY A 374 -17.62 17.21 2.96
CA GLY A 374 -18.56 17.69 3.97
C GLY A 374 -18.08 17.55 5.42
N ALA A 375 -17.10 16.66 5.67
CA ALA A 375 -16.35 16.60 6.93
C ALA A 375 -14.87 16.98 6.73
N ASP A 376 -14.26 17.61 7.73
CA ASP A 376 -12.84 17.99 7.71
C ASP A 376 -11.94 16.81 8.12
N ARG A 377 -12.06 15.68 7.41
CA ARG A 377 -11.28 14.45 7.60
C ARG A 377 -10.59 14.08 6.28
N SER A 378 -9.31 13.74 6.36
CA SER A 378 -8.56 13.16 5.25
C SER A 378 -7.64 12.09 5.81
N GLU A 379 -7.48 10.99 5.09
CA GLU A 379 -6.67 9.86 5.54
C GLU A 379 -5.84 9.29 4.41
N PHE A 380 -4.65 8.82 4.73
CA PHE A 380 -3.80 8.11 3.78
C PHE A 380 -3.39 6.77 4.37
N VAL A 381 -3.71 5.69 3.67
CA VAL A 381 -3.36 4.33 4.06
C VAL A 381 -2.27 3.81 3.13
N ILE A 382 -1.15 3.36 3.68
CA ILE A 382 -0.14 2.59 2.94
C ILE A 382 -0.19 1.13 3.34
N GLY A 383 0.18 0.30 2.36
CA GLY A 383 0.24 -1.14 2.53
C GLY A 383 1.46 -1.75 1.88
N ALA A 384 1.95 -2.84 2.46
CA ALA A 384 2.97 -3.67 1.85
C ALA A 384 2.76 -5.13 2.22
N ASN A 385 3.05 -6.04 1.29
CA ASN A 385 3.01 -7.46 1.55
C ASN A 385 4.16 -8.20 0.86
N VAL A 386 4.62 -9.29 1.49
CA VAL A 386 5.64 -10.20 0.94
C VAL A 386 5.24 -11.62 1.26
N TRP A 387 5.34 -12.50 0.28
CA TRP A 387 4.98 -13.90 0.45
C TRP A 387 5.93 -14.84 -0.30
N ALA A 388 6.06 -16.05 0.24
CA ALA A 388 6.80 -17.14 -0.38
C ALA A 388 6.03 -18.45 -0.26
N ARG A 389 6.13 -19.30 -1.28
CA ARG A 389 5.50 -20.62 -1.35
C ARG A 389 6.51 -21.66 -1.81
N HIS A 390 6.53 -22.81 -1.15
CA HIS A 390 7.35 -23.97 -1.50
C HIS A 390 6.49 -25.22 -1.65
N TRP A 391 6.39 -25.76 -2.87
CA TRP A 391 5.62 -26.97 -3.15
C TRP A 391 6.41 -28.23 -2.75
N LEU A 392 5.87 -28.94 -1.76
CA LEU A 392 6.38 -30.22 -1.27
C LEU A 392 6.06 -31.37 -2.24
N GLY A 393 4.96 -31.23 -2.99
CA GLY A 393 4.50 -32.19 -3.98
C GLY A 393 3.73 -31.53 -5.12
N ARG A 394 2.82 -32.29 -5.75
CA ARG A 394 1.93 -31.75 -6.81
C ARG A 394 0.81 -30.90 -6.26
N HIS A 395 0.33 -31.24 -5.06
CA HIS A 395 -0.90 -30.68 -4.50
C HIS A 395 -0.69 -30.00 -3.17
N LEU A 396 0.52 -30.02 -2.59
CA LEU A 396 0.78 -29.51 -1.24
C LEU A 396 1.94 -28.52 -1.26
N TYR A 397 1.79 -27.40 -0.56
CA TYR A 397 2.85 -26.41 -0.33
C TYR A 397 2.87 -25.91 1.11
N ILE A 398 4.03 -25.42 1.51
CA ILE A 398 4.19 -24.58 2.71
C ILE A 398 4.42 -23.13 2.27
N GLY A 399 3.86 -22.18 3.00
CA GLY A 399 3.94 -20.76 2.72
C GLY A 399 4.29 -19.94 3.95
N ALA A 400 4.85 -18.76 3.70
CA ALA A 400 4.99 -17.71 4.70
C ALA A 400 4.57 -16.37 4.07
N ASP A 401 3.94 -15.52 4.87
CA ASP A 401 3.41 -14.23 4.47
C ASP A 401 3.72 -13.19 5.55
N TYR A 402 3.97 -11.97 5.12
CA TYR A 402 4.05 -10.81 5.97
C TYR A 402 3.30 -9.65 5.32
N GLU A 403 2.50 -8.97 6.13
CA GLU A 403 1.67 -7.84 5.71
C GLU A 403 1.88 -6.68 6.68
N PHE A 404 1.95 -5.48 6.13
CA PHE A 404 2.07 -4.24 6.88
C PHE A 404 1.04 -3.25 6.39
N GLY A 405 0.35 -2.60 7.32
CA GLY A 405 -0.58 -1.50 7.05
C GLY A 405 -0.30 -0.33 7.96
N GLN A 406 -0.45 0.89 7.44
CA GLN A 406 -0.41 2.11 8.24
C GLN A 406 -1.41 3.12 7.71
N ARG A 407 -2.15 3.76 8.61
CA ARG A 407 -3.00 4.92 8.33
C ARG A 407 -2.44 6.16 9.01
N SER A 408 -2.43 7.26 8.27
CA SER A 408 -2.23 8.61 8.78
C SER A 408 -3.52 9.42 8.56
N SER A 409 -4.00 10.12 9.59
CA SER A 409 -5.26 10.88 9.60
C SER A 409 -5.02 12.27 10.18
N ASN A 410 -5.70 13.30 9.67
CA ASN A 410 -5.66 14.64 10.28
C ASN A 410 -6.51 14.74 11.56
N VAL A 411 -7.16 13.64 11.97
CA VAL A 411 -7.97 13.54 13.19
C VAL A 411 -7.25 12.62 14.17
N ALA A 412 -7.09 13.09 15.40
CA ALA A 412 -6.32 12.38 16.40
C ALA A 412 -6.94 11.04 16.77
N GLY A 413 -6.08 10.03 16.93
CA GLY A 413 -6.48 8.68 17.36
C GLY A 413 -6.98 7.77 16.24
N TYR A 414 -7.14 8.27 15.02
CA TYR A 414 -7.50 7.46 13.84
C TYR A 414 -6.29 6.85 13.12
N ASP A 415 -5.08 7.24 13.51
CA ASP A 415 -3.86 6.63 13.02
C ASP A 415 -3.73 5.18 13.49
N TYR A 416 -3.05 4.36 12.70
CA TYR A 416 -2.59 3.06 13.16
C TYR A 416 -1.41 2.58 12.34
N ASP A 417 -0.76 1.56 12.88
CA ASP A 417 0.20 0.74 12.18
C ASP A 417 -0.02 -0.72 12.63
N GLN A 418 0.12 -1.67 11.72
CA GLN A 418 -0.20 -3.08 11.93
C GLN A 418 0.76 -3.96 11.15
N ASN A 419 1.21 -5.05 11.79
CA ASN A 419 2.00 -6.11 11.20
C ASN A 419 1.26 -7.44 11.36
N ARG A 420 1.13 -8.18 10.26
CA ARG A 420 0.58 -9.54 10.28
C ARG A 420 1.60 -10.52 9.69
N VAL A 421 1.80 -11.65 10.37
CA VAL A 421 2.70 -12.73 9.93
C VAL A 421 1.91 -14.01 9.84
N PHE A 422 2.09 -14.78 8.77
CA PHE A 422 1.41 -16.06 8.58
C PHE A 422 2.39 -17.18 8.23
N LEU A 423 2.13 -18.37 8.76
CA LEU A 423 2.70 -19.63 8.30
C LEU A 423 1.58 -20.51 7.77
N ARG A 424 1.70 -20.97 6.53
CA ARG A 424 0.60 -21.55 5.75
C ARG A 424 0.92 -22.96 5.28
N LEU A 425 -0.08 -23.84 5.33
CA LEU A 425 -0.10 -25.13 4.65
C LEU A 425 -1.26 -25.13 3.64
N GLY A 426 -0.92 -25.20 2.36
CA GLY A 426 -1.90 -25.13 1.28
C GLY A 426 -2.00 -26.43 0.51
N ALA A 427 -3.23 -26.84 0.20
CA ALA A 427 -3.54 -27.96 -0.66
C ALA A 427 -4.35 -27.50 -1.89
N GLN A 428 -3.98 -27.94 -3.10
CA GLN A 428 -4.66 -27.58 -4.35
C GLN A 428 -4.81 -28.78 -5.27
N LEU A 429 -5.99 -28.95 -5.88
CA LEU A 429 -6.30 -30.02 -6.84
C LEU A 429 -5.49 -29.88 -8.13
N GLN A 430 -5.18 -28.65 -8.51
CA GLN A 430 -4.44 -28.37 -9.72
C GLN A 430 -2.95 -28.37 -9.43
N PRO A 431 -2.14 -29.22 -10.09
CA PRO A 431 -0.71 -29.09 -9.96
C PRO A 431 -0.27 -27.74 -10.56
N PRO A 432 0.59 -26.97 -9.87
CA PRO A 432 1.10 -25.70 -10.38
C PRO A 432 2.05 -25.87 -11.59
N TYR A 433 2.41 -27.11 -11.98
CA TYR A 433 3.40 -27.42 -13.02
C TYR A 433 2.81 -28.18 -14.21
N ASP A 434 2.81 -27.54 -15.38
CA ASP A 434 2.75 -28.21 -16.67
C ASP A 434 4.13 -28.83 -16.98
N ARG A 435 4.22 -30.10 -17.41
CA ARG A 435 5.52 -30.78 -17.64
C ARG A 435 6.40 -30.05 -18.68
N GLY A 436 5.80 -29.22 -19.54
CA GLY A 436 6.46 -28.41 -20.56
C GLY A 436 6.76 -26.95 -20.16
N ALA A 437 6.34 -26.48 -18.99
CA ALA A 437 6.72 -25.15 -18.51
C ALA A 437 8.17 -25.21 -18.03
N SER A 438 9.08 -24.63 -18.82
CA SER A 438 10.42 -24.27 -18.37
C SER A 438 10.27 -23.17 -17.33
N GLY A 439 10.04 -23.56 -16.06
CA GLY A 439 10.32 -22.70 -14.93
C GLY A 439 11.78 -22.23 -15.01
N VAL A 440 12.13 -21.14 -14.32
CA VAL A 440 13.52 -20.68 -14.30
C VAL A 440 14.41 -21.85 -13.92
N GLU A 441 15.21 -22.39 -14.85
CA GLU A 441 16.29 -23.31 -14.51
C GLU A 441 17.31 -22.49 -13.74
N VAL A 442 17.11 -22.47 -12.42
CA VAL A 442 18.04 -21.91 -11.47
C VAL A 442 19.17 -22.93 -11.33
N ALA A 443 20.07 -22.94 -12.30
CA ALA A 443 21.41 -23.42 -12.03
C ALA A 443 22.01 -22.46 -10.97
N PRO A 444 22.72 -22.97 -9.93
CA PRO A 444 23.54 -22.12 -9.08
C PRO A 444 24.51 -21.35 -9.98
N GLY A 445 24.24 -20.07 -10.19
CA GLY A 445 25.02 -19.21 -11.06
C GLY A 445 25.91 -18.33 -10.22
N SER A 446 27.23 -18.45 -10.37
CA SER A 446 28.25 -17.66 -9.66
C SER A 446 28.34 -16.19 -10.11
N ARG A 447 27.23 -15.57 -10.53
CA ARG A 447 27.21 -14.24 -11.16
C ARG A 447 26.48 -13.17 -10.35
N GLY A 448 26.01 -13.46 -9.14
CA GLY A 448 25.37 -12.51 -8.24
C GLY A 448 26.19 -12.21 -6.98
N PRO A 449 25.72 -11.30 -6.09
CA PRO A 449 26.36 -10.96 -4.82
C PRO A 449 26.22 -12.11 -3.80
N ASP A 450 26.85 -13.24 -4.09
CA ASP A 450 26.80 -14.44 -3.26
C ASP A 450 27.82 -14.38 -2.13
N GLY A 451 27.47 -15.02 -1.01
CA GLY A 451 28.35 -15.24 0.12
C GLY A 451 28.19 -14.21 1.24
N PRO A 452 29.11 -14.24 2.23
CA PRO A 452 29.05 -13.35 3.36
C PRO A 452 29.45 -11.92 2.97
N TYR A 453 28.84 -10.94 3.63
CA TYR A 453 29.13 -9.53 3.47
C TYR A 453 29.07 -8.77 4.80
N LEU A 454 29.82 -7.68 4.87
CA LEU A 454 29.82 -6.72 5.98
C LEU A 454 29.55 -5.33 5.41
N ALA A 455 28.72 -4.52 6.06
CA ALA A 455 28.51 -3.12 5.70
C ALA A 455 28.56 -2.20 6.92
N VAL A 456 28.95 -0.95 6.68
CA VAL A 456 28.85 0.17 7.62
C VAL A 456 27.85 1.15 7.03
N LEU A 457 26.86 1.53 7.83
CA LEU A 457 25.71 2.33 7.40
C LEU A 457 25.56 3.54 8.31
N LEU A 458 25.33 4.70 7.72
CA LEU A 458 24.82 5.88 8.40
C LEU A 458 23.32 5.93 8.16
N GLY A 459 22.55 6.08 9.22
CA GLY A 459 21.11 6.30 9.15
C GLY A 459 20.72 7.71 9.55
N HIS A 460 19.56 8.13 9.08
CA HIS A 460 18.84 9.31 9.54
C HIS A 460 17.35 9.02 9.43
N GLY A 461 16.59 9.33 10.47
CA GLY A 461 15.19 8.93 10.53
C GLY A 461 14.47 9.49 11.75
N SER A 462 13.14 9.37 11.74
CA SER A 462 12.30 9.86 12.82
C SER A 462 11.96 8.75 13.81
N LEU A 463 11.98 9.10 15.09
CA LEU A 463 11.25 8.38 16.13
C LEU A 463 9.93 9.12 16.33
N VAL A 464 8.82 8.45 16.02
CA VAL A 464 7.47 8.97 16.25
C VAL A 464 6.87 8.19 17.41
N THR A 465 6.35 8.90 18.40
CA THR A 465 5.69 8.35 19.58
C THR A 465 4.27 8.88 19.68
N GLY A 466 3.30 7.99 19.47
CA GLY A 466 1.92 8.26 19.82
C GLY A 466 1.73 8.17 21.33
N LEU A 467 1.14 9.20 21.94
CA LEU A 467 0.74 9.24 23.34
C LEU A 467 -0.78 9.27 23.48
N ASN A 468 -1.33 8.40 24.32
CA ASN A 468 -2.70 8.53 24.81
C ASN A 468 -2.74 8.44 26.33
N GLY A 469 -3.41 9.37 26.99
CA GLY A 469 -3.64 9.24 28.42
C GLY A 469 -4.58 10.28 29.02
N PRO A 470 -5.03 10.05 30.26
CA PRO A 470 -6.05 10.89 30.90
C PRO A 470 -5.54 12.29 31.24
N ARG A 471 -6.43 13.29 31.10
CA ARG A 471 -6.20 14.71 31.42
C ARG A 471 -7.38 15.29 32.19
N GLY A 472 -7.44 15.04 33.49
CA GLY A 472 -8.58 15.43 34.32
C GLY A 472 -9.76 14.50 34.02
N THR A 473 -10.92 15.05 33.65
CA THR A 473 -12.12 14.28 33.31
C THR A 473 -12.13 13.74 31.88
N GLY A 474 -11.11 14.04 31.07
CA GLY A 474 -11.02 13.64 29.66
C GLY A 474 -9.67 13.03 29.31
N THR A 475 -9.27 13.07 28.05
CA THR A 475 -8.07 12.41 27.52
C THR A 475 -7.19 13.37 26.71
N ASN A 476 -5.97 12.95 26.42
CA ASN A 476 -5.09 13.60 25.46
C ASN A 476 -4.47 12.54 24.56
N THR A 477 -4.75 12.66 23.28
CA THR A 477 -4.18 11.90 22.18
C THR A 477 -3.23 12.83 21.44
N ALA A 478 -1.99 12.44 21.25
CA ALA A 478 -0.97 13.32 20.70
C ALA A 478 0.19 12.56 20.07
N ASP A 479 0.73 13.08 18.98
CA ASP A 479 1.99 12.60 18.42
C ASP A 479 3.18 13.50 18.79
N PHE A 480 4.23 12.83 19.25
CA PHE A 480 5.52 13.41 19.58
C PHE A 480 6.61 12.73 18.76
N GLY A 481 7.76 13.38 18.64
CA GLY A 481 8.89 12.75 17.98
C GLY A 481 9.96 13.73 17.60
N ASP A 482 11.05 13.19 17.08
CA ASP A 482 12.14 13.96 16.51
C ASP A 482 12.88 13.12 15.46
N VAL A 483 13.84 13.74 14.78
CA VAL A 483 14.72 13.15 13.79
C VAL A 483 16.17 13.22 14.25
N ASP A 484 16.93 12.16 14.04
CA ASP A 484 18.37 12.18 14.29
C ASP A 484 19.10 11.12 13.47
N ALA A 485 20.42 11.20 13.45
CA ALA A 485 21.30 10.26 12.81
C ALA A 485 21.61 9.05 13.71
N ASP A 486 21.87 7.90 13.08
CA ASP A 486 22.45 6.74 13.73
C ASP A 486 23.59 6.15 12.88
N ILE A 487 24.43 5.31 13.51
CA ILE A 487 25.49 4.59 12.81
C ILE A 487 25.42 3.12 13.19
N GLY A 488 25.61 2.25 12.20
CA GLY A 488 25.53 0.83 12.42
C GLY A 488 26.38 -0.01 11.49
N VAL A 489 26.46 -1.28 11.88
CA VAL A 489 27.11 -2.33 11.12
C VAL A 489 26.10 -3.44 10.81
N SER A 490 26.20 -4.01 9.61
CA SER A 490 25.39 -5.16 9.21
C SER A 490 26.29 -6.29 8.71
N LEU A 491 26.04 -7.51 9.18
CA LEU A 491 26.66 -8.74 8.71
C LEU A 491 25.58 -9.62 8.10
N GLY A 492 25.81 -10.15 6.91
CA GLY A 492 24.84 -11.06 6.33
C GLY A 492 25.43 -12.05 5.35
N TYR A 493 24.57 -12.93 4.86
CA TYR A 493 24.88 -13.92 3.84
C TYR A 493 23.82 -13.86 2.75
N GLY A 494 24.25 -13.65 1.51
CA GLY A 494 23.39 -13.59 0.34
C GLY A 494 23.59 -14.79 -0.58
N LYS A 495 22.55 -15.19 -1.30
CA LYS A 495 22.64 -16.20 -2.34
C LYS A 495 21.70 -15.86 -3.49
N THR A 496 22.22 -16.03 -4.69
CA THR A 496 21.49 -15.79 -5.93
C THR A 496 21.03 -17.07 -6.61
N PHE A 497 19.86 -16.94 -7.21
CA PHE A 497 19.11 -17.98 -7.86
C PHE A 497 18.72 -17.45 -9.25
N GLY A 498 19.69 -17.47 -10.17
CA GLY A 498 19.58 -16.80 -11.46
C GLY A 498 19.65 -15.28 -11.28
N ARG A 499 18.49 -14.60 -11.35
CA ARG A 499 18.39 -13.15 -11.03
C ARG A 499 17.72 -12.89 -9.69
N LEU A 500 17.16 -13.91 -9.04
CA LEU A 500 16.58 -13.74 -7.72
C LEU A 500 17.68 -13.76 -6.67
N TYR A 501 17.46 -13.05 -5.58
CA TYR A 501 18.37 -12.96 -4.44
C TYR A 501 17.58 -13.29 -3.18
N ALA A 502 18.17 -14.12 -2.32
CA ALA A 502 17.72 -14.31 -0.96
C ALA A 502 18.92 -14.11 -0.02
N GLY A 503 18.71 -13.43 1.09
CA GLY A 503 19.74 -13.22 2.09
C GLY A 503 19.18 -13.18 3.50
N VAL A 504 20.08 -13.43 4.45
CA VAL A 504 19.85 -13.20 5.89
C VAL A 504 20.82 -12.12 6.34
N GLU A 505 20.39 -11.24 7.23
CA GLU A 505 21.19 -10.14 7.75
C GLU A 505 20.96 -9.95 9.24
N ALA A 506 22.03 -9.75 9.99
CA ALA A 506 22.03 -9.26 11.36
C ALA A 506 22.64 -7.85 11.38
N GLU A 507 22.11 -6.97 12.22
CA GLU A 507 22.55 -5.58 12.29
C GLU A 507 22.59 -5.04 13.72
N GLY A 508 23.42 -4.02 13.94
CA GLY A 508 23.48 -3.26 15.19
C GLY A 508 23.71 -1.79 14.90
N PHE A 509 22.92 -0.92 15.53
CA PHE A 509 22.99 0.54 15.38
C PHE A 509 23.02 1.22 16.74
N GLU A 510 23.78 2.32 16.83
CA GLU A 510 23.92 3.20 17.99
C GLU A 510 23.50 4.63 17.62
N GLY A 511 22.89 5.34 18.56
CA GLY A 511 22.32 6.67 18.35
C GLY A 511 20.85 6.61 17.94
N GLY A 512 20.31 7.74 17.50
CA GLY A 512 18.93 7.92 17.09
C GLY A 512 18.21 9.01 17.88
N ALA A 513 17.02 9.34 17.42
CA ALA A 513 16.26 10.49 17.89
C ALA A 513 15.89 10.42 19.38
N ASP A 514 15.92 11.59 20.00
CA ASP A 514 15.32 11.90 21.29
C ASP A 514 14.42 13.12 21.18
N TRP A 515 13.28 13.10 21.84
CA TRP A 515 12.32 14.20 21.80
C TRP A 515 11.88 14.56 23.22
N LEU A 516 11.49 15.82 23.42
CA LEU A 516 11.07 16.37 24.70
C LEU A 516 9.73 17.09 24.56
N HIS A 517 8.89 16.93 25.59
CA HIS A 517 7.79 17.82 25.92
C HIS A 517 8.11 18.49 27.27
N ASP A 518 8.20 19.82 27.31
CA ASP A 518 8.41 20.60 28.52
C ASP A 518 7.28 21.62 28.71
N ALA A 519 6.47 21.44 29.76
CA ALA A 519 5.37 22.33 30.16
C ALA A 519 5.01 22.10 31.65
N ASP A 520 3.72 22.07 31.99
CA ASP A 520 3.24 21.63 33.32
C ASP A 520 3.63 20.17 33.65
N ARG A 521 3.94 19.38 32.62
CA ARG A 521 4.56 18.06 32.70
C ARG A 521 5.77 18.05 31.78
N ARG A 522 6.81 17.34 32.24
CA ARG A 522 8.01 17.12 31.43
C ARG A 522 8.14 15.65 31.11
N PHE A 523 8.14 15.28 29.84
CA PHE A 523 8.37 13.89 29.45
C PHE A 523 9.12 13.81 28.13
N SER A 524 9.87 12.74 27.94
CA SER A 524 10.73 12.53 26.77
C SER A 524 10.88 11.05 26.47
N VAL A 525 11.10 10.70 25.20
CA VAL A 525 11.56 9.37 24.81
C VAL A 525 12.83 9.52 24.00
N SER A 526 13.84 8.71 24.33
CA SER A 526 15.10 8.64 23.60
C SER A 526 15.41 7.22 23.15
N ARG A 527 15.89 7.05 21.92
CA ARG A 527 16.47 5.80 21.44
C ARG A 527 17.97 5.77 21.73
N THR A 528 18.47 4.65 22.25
CA THR A 528 19.91 4.47 22.49
C THR A 528 20.57 3.55 21.47
N ASN A 529 20.07 2.33 21.33
CA ASN A 529 20.62 1.35 20.39
C ASN A 529 19.60 0.30 19.94
N SER A 530 19.88 -0.33 18.81
CA SER A 530 19.03 -1.37 18.22
C SER A 530 19.83 -2.53 17.64
N TYR A 531 19.32 -3.75 17.78
CA TYR A 531 19.84 -4.96 17.12
C TYR A 531 18.75 -5.58 16.26
N GLY A 532 19.05 -5.98 15.03
CA GLY A 532 18.06 -6.51 14.10
C GLY A 532 18.47 -7.83 13.47
N ALA A 533 17.49 -8.63 13.07
CA ALA A 533 17.64 -9.79 12.20
C ALA A 533 16.57 -9.73 11.10
N SER A 534 16.99 -9.87 9.85
CA SER A 534 16.08 -9.75 8.70
C SER A 534 16.34 -10.76 7.60
N LEU A 535 15.26 -11.10 6.90
CA LEU A 535 15.28 -11.76 5.61
C LEU A 535 15.27 -10.69 4.52
N ARG A 536 16.06 -10.91 3.47
CA ARG A 536 16.15 -10.03 2.30
C ARG A 536 15.77 -10.82 1.07
N LEU A 537 14.77 -10.37 0.33
CA LEU A 537 14.34 -10.98 -0.92
C LEU A 537 14.39 -9.93 -2.02
N GLY A 538 15.04 -10.27 -3.12
CA GLY A 538 15.31 -9.28 -4.14
C GLY A 538 15.61 -9.86 -5.51
N ARG A 539 16.01 -8.95 -6.39
CA ARG A 539 16.32 -9.26 -7.77
C ARG A 539 17.48 -8.41 -8.29
N LEU A 540 18.35 -9.06 -9.04
CA LEU A 540 19.37 -8.41 -9.84
C LEU A 540 18.76 -7.80 -11.11
N THR A 541 19.08 -6.53 -11.34
CA THR A 541 18.83 -5.85 -12.61
C THR A 541 19.59 -6.53 -13.75
N GLY A 542 19.24 -6.20 -15.00
CA GLY A 542 20.00 -6.67 -16.16
C GLY A 542 21.48 -6.28 -16.16
N GLN A 543 21.85 -5.34 -15.30
CA GLN A 543 23.20 -4.78 -15.15
C GLN A 543 23.96 -5.31 -13.91
N GLY A 544 23.30 -6.10 -13.05
CA GLY A 544 23.93 -6.72 -11.87
C GLY A 544 23.74 -5.97 -10.55
N GLU A 545 23.03 -4.84 -10.54
CA GLU A 545 22.64 -4.15 -9.29
C GLU A 545 21.45 -4.83 -8.63
N LEU A 546 21.38 -4.81 -7.30
CA LEU A 546 20.37 -5.51 -6.52
C LEU A 546 19.29 -4.54 -6.03
N VAL A 547 18.03 -4.89 -6.28
CA VAL A 547 16.84 -4.30 -5.65
C VAL A 547 16.26 -5.34 -4.71
N TYR A 548 15.98 -5.01 -3.46
CA TYR A 548 15.44 -5.98 -2.49
C TYR A 548 14.43 -5.34 -1.55
N GLY A 549 13.47 -6.14 -1.11
CA GLY A 549 12.72 -5.90 0.12
C GLY A 549 13.38 -6.62 1.29
N ARG A 550 13.15 -6.14 2.50
CA ARG A 550 13.54 -6.79 3.75
C ARG A 550 12.36 -6.84 4.71
N VAL A 551 12.30 -7.90 5.52
CA VAL A 551 11.37 -8.05 6.63
C VAL A 551 12.14 -8.64 7.80
N GLY A 552 11.91 -8.16 9.02
CA GLY A 552 12.66 -8.64 10.18
C GLY A 552 12.14 -8.14 11.52
N VAL A 553 12.83 -8.60 12.56
CA VAL A 553 12.61 -8.17 13.94
C VAL A 553 13.75 -7.23 14.34
N VAL A 554 13.41 -6.12 15.00
CA VAL A 554 14.37 -5.15 15.51
C VAL A 554 14.13 -4.94 17.01
N SER A 555 15.17 -5.18 17.81
CA SER A 555 15.17 -4.98 19.26
C SER A 555 15.81 -3.65 19.64
N THR A 556 15.01 -2.68 20.06
CA THR A 556 15.44 -1.30 20.33
C THR A 556 15.27 -0.95 21.81
N ARG A 557 16.27 -0.25 22.36
CA ARG A 557 16.22 0.28 23.73
C ARG A 557 15.71 1.72 23.72
N PHE A 558 14.57 1.92 24.38
CA PHE A 558 13.98 3.23 24.65
C PHE A 558 14.18 3.60 26.12
N ARG A 559 14.49 4.87 26.38
CA ARG A 559 14.45 5.45 27.72
C ARG A 559 13.39 6.54 27.73
N THR A 560 12.47 6.44 28.68
CA THR A 560 11.36 7.38 28.86
C THR A 560 11.56 8.10 30.19
N LEU A 561 11.70 9.42 30.16
CA LEU A 561 11.64 10.25 31.36
C LEU A 561 10.23 10.83 31.46
N TYR A 562 9.62 10.79 32.65
CA TYR A 562 8.33 11.41 32.90
C TYR A 562 8.34 12.06 34.28
N ARG A 563 8.17 13.38 34.32
CA ARG A 563 8.12 14.17 35.54
C ARG A 563 6.84 15.00 35.59
N ARG A 564 6.16 14.92 36.72
CA ARG A 564 5.01 15.76 37.05
C ARG A 564 5.05 16.10 38.53
N PHE A 565 5.04 17.39 38.85
CA PHE A 565 5.25 17.90 40.21
C PHE A 565 6.57 17.37 40.83
N ASP A 566 6.47 16.68 41.96
CA ASP A 566 7.57 16.05 42.72
C ASP A 566 7.83 14.59 42.32
N GLN A 567 7.02 14.03 41.42
CA GLN A 567 7.19 12.65 40.96
C GLN A 567 7.94 12.59 39.64
N GLU A 568 8.88 11.66 39.57
CA GLU A 568 9.69 11.38 38.39
C GLU A 568 9.78 9.86 38.18
N VAL A 569 9.65 9.45 36.92
CA VAL A 569 9.85 8.10 36.43
C VAL A 569 10.89 8.15 35.33
N ASP A 570 11.91 7.32 35.46
CA ASP A 570 12.92 7.08 34.42
C ASP A 570 12.89 5.59 34.08
N ASP A 571 12.35 5.28 32.91
CA ASP A 571 12.02 3.93 32.50
C ASP A 571 12.78 3.56 31.23
N ALA A 572 13.72 2.62 31.36
CA ALA A 572 14.51 2.12 30.24
C ALA A 572 14.07 0.70 29.88
N ARG A 573 13.47 0.53 28.70
CA ARG A 573 12.94 -0.75 28.21
C ARG A 573 13.52 -1.13 26.86
N ARG A 574 13.53 -2.44 26.60
CA ARG A 574 13.91 -2.98 25.29
C ARG A 574 12.69 -3.64 24.66
N LEU A 575 12.29 -3.14 23.50
CA LEU A 575 11.11 -3.60 22.77
C LEU A 575 11.55 -4.29 21.48
N ALA A 576 10.88 -5.38 21.12
CA ALA A 576 11.07 -6.05 19.84
C ALA A 576 9.94 -5.61 18.90
N GLY A 577 10.30 -4.94 17.82
CA GLY A 577 9.38 -4.49 16.79
C GLY A 577 9.51 -5.31 15.52
N LEU A 578 8.42 -5.39 14.76
CA LEU A 578 8.41 -5.91 13.40
C LEU A 578 8.59 -4.77 12.41
N GLY A 579 9.31 -5.04 11.33
CA GLY A 579 9.57 -4.03 10.34
C GLY A 579 9.87 -4.58 8.96
N LEU A 580 9.67 -3.71 7.99
CA LEU A 580 9.97 -3.93 6.59
C LEU A 580 10.86 -2.84 6.04
N GLY A 581 11.42 -3.09 4.88
CA GLY A 581 12.16 -2.06 4.15
C GLY A 581 12.39 -2.41 2.70
N LEU A 582 12.86 -1.41 1.96
CA LEU A 582 13.24 -1.49 0.57
C LEU A 582 14.67 -0.98 0.43
N GLY A 583 15.48 -1.67 -0.37
CA GLY A 583 16.88 -1.32 -0.54
C GLY A 583 17.42 -1.55 -1.94
N LEU A 584 18.46 -0.79 -2.23
CA LEU A 584 19.28 -0.82 -3.42
C LEU A 584 20.74 -1.07 -3.05
N GLU A 585 21.37 -2.01 -3.74
CA GLU A 585 22.82 -2.17 -3.70
C GLU A 585 23.40 -2.04 -5.10
N ALA A 586 24.40 -1.19 -5.21
CA ALA A 586 25.19 -1.01 -6.41
C ALA A 586 26.63 -1.46 -6.19
N SER A 587 27.20 -2.22 -7.13
CA SER A 587 28.55 -2.76 -6.98
C SER A 587 29.62 -1.67 -7.18
N ALA A 588 30.56 -1.56 -6.25
CA ALA A 588 31.67 -0.62 -6.22
C ALA A 588 33.01 -1.37 -6.18
N GLY A 589 33.60 -1.64 -7.35
CA GLY A 589 34.78 -2.51 -7.49
C GLY A 589 34.40 -4.01 -7.53
N SER A 590 35.37 -4.88 -7.23
CA SER A 590 35.18 -6.35 -7.27
C SER A 590 34.52 -6.92 -6.02
N HIS A 591 34.76 -6.30 -4.86
CA HIS A 591 34.24 -6.77 -3.57
C HIS A 591 33.37 -5.71 -2.86
N GLY A 592 33.43 -4.45 -3.29
CA GLY A 592 32.69 -3.38 -2.65
C GLY A 592 31.27 -3.23 -3.18
N PHE A 593 30.40 -2.64 -2.37
CA PHE A 593 29.11 -2.14 -2.80
C PHE A 593 28.74 -0.87 -2.02
N VAL A 594 27.89 -0.05 -2.64
CA VAL A 594 27.16 1.04 -1.99
C VAL A 594 25.74 0.56 -1.77
N ARG A 595 25.20 0.82 -0.58
CA ARG A 595 23.83 0.49 -0.21
C ARG A 595 23.06 1.78 0.09
N SER A 596 21.80 1.79 -0.34
CA SER A 596 20.77 2.72 0.11
C SER A 596 19.54 1.90 0.52
N GLU A 597 18.99 2.15 1.69
CA GLU A 597 17.90 1.37 2.27
C GLU A 597 16.94 2.31 3.03
N TYR A 598 15.66 1.98 2.99
CA TYR A 598 14.65 2.59 3.82
C TYR A 598 13.90 1.52 4.58
N GLY A 599 13.62 1.75 5.86
CA GLY A 599 12.89 0.83 6.71
C GLY A 599 11.86 1.50 7.61
N LEU A 600 10.78 0.78 7.87
CA LEU A 600 9.74 1.09 8.83
C LEU A 600 9.74 0.02 9.92
N VAL A 601 9.66 0.42 11.18
CA VAL A 601 9.56 -0.49 12.32
C VAL A 601 8.48 0.00 13.26
N SER A 602 7.57 -0.90 13.62
CA SER A 602 6.60 -0.66 14.69
C SER A 602 6.94 -1.49 15.91
N TYR A 603 6.71 -0.91 17.09
CA TYR A 603 6.94 -1.55 18.38
C TYR A 603 5.61 -1.71 19.14
N PRO A 604 5.51 -2.71 20.03
CA PRO A 604 4.47 -2.75 21.04
C PRO A 604 4.48 -1.46 21.87
N ASP A 605 3.31 -1.05 22.32
CA ASP A 605 3.17 0.10 23.19
C ASP A 605 3.46 -0.26 24.66
N TYR A 606 3.55 0.76 25.51
CA TYR A 606 3.77 0.57 26.94
C TYR A 606 3.23 1.75 27.77
N ASP A 607 2.81 1.42 28.98
CA ASP A 607 2.31 2.41 29.93
C ASP A 607 3.42 2.96 30.83
N VAL A 608 3.47 4.29 30.93
CA VAL A 608 4.30 5.05 31.88
C VAL A 608 3.38 5.87 32.78
N GLY A 609 3.42 5.61 34.09
CA GLY A 609 2.55 6.27 35.06
C GLY A 609 3.34 7.01 36.14
N VAL A 610 2.92 8.23 36.44
CA VAL A 610 3.27 8.96 37.67
C VAL A 610 2.02 9.00 38.54
N GLY A 611 2.11 8.52 39.77
CA GLY A 611 1.01 8.45 40.72
C GLY A 611 0.29 9.79 40.91
N GLY A 612 -1.02 9.72 41.17
CA GLY A 612 -1.83 10.86 41.62
C GLY A 612 -2.42 11.72 40.49
N GLY A 613 -3.53 11.28 39.90
CA GLY A 613 -4.31 12.13 39.00
C GLY A 613 -5.56 11.52 38.36
N GLY A 614 -6.55 11.11 39.16
CA GLY A 614 -7.98 11.12 38.81
C GLY A 614 -8.50 10.46 37.51
N GLY A 615 -7.79 9.52 36.89
CA GLY A 615 -8.27 8.71 35.75
C GLY A 615 -8.40 7.21 36.10
N PRO A 616 -9.11 6.40 35.29
CA PRO A 616 -9.27 4.97 35.56
C PRO A 616 -7.89 4.30 35.60
N ALA A 617 -7.73 3.49 36.63
CA ALA A 617 -6.45 2.99 37.09
C ALA A 617 -5.99 1.72 36.35
N LYS A 618 -4.68 1.44 36.38
CA LYS A 618 -4.18 0.05 36.36
C LYS A 618 -4.88 -0.78 37.44
N ALA A 619 -4.78 -2.11 37.37
CA ALA A 619 -5.28 -3.02 38.40
C ALA A 619 -4.75 -2.72 39.83
N ASP A 620 -3.73 -1.87 39.96
CA ASP A 620 -3.14 -1.40 41.22
C ASP A 620 -3.54 0.02 41.67
N GLY A 621 -4.37 0.76 40.92
CA GLY A 621 -4.77 2.12 41.28
C GLY A 621 -4.01 3.27 40.59
N SER A 622 -3.01 3.01 39.74
CA SER A 622 -2.19 4.06 39.09
C SER A 622 -2.71 4.58 37.74
N VAL A 623 -2.54 5.87 37.47
CA VAL A 623 -2.90 6.56 36.21
C VAL A 623 -1.68 6.57 35.28
N ALA A 624 -1.83 6.13 34.02
CA ALA A 624 -0.72 6.04 33.07
C ALA A 624 -1.03 6.64 31.70
N ASP A 625 0.01 7.22 31.10
CA ASP A 625 0.04 7.57 29.69
C ASP A 625 0.61 6.35 28.92
N ASN A 626 -0.06 5.97 27.83
CA ASN A 626 0.36 4.93 26.91
C ASN A 626 1.26 5.56 25.84
N PHE A 627 2.44 4.96 25.60
CA PHE A 627 3.43 5.39 24.62
C PHE A 627 3.58 4.31 23.55
N SER A 628 3.36 4.67 22.28
CA SER A 628 3.41 3.79 21.11
C SER A 628 4.48 4.30 20.15
N ASN A 629 5.61 3.59 20.07
CA ASN A 629 6.76 4.02 19.29
C ASN A 629 6.76 3.38 17.89
N THR A 630 7.05 4.20 16.89
CA THR A 630 7.28 3.80 15.50
C THR A 630 8.51 4.52 14.95
N GLU A 631 9.28 3.84 14.12
CA GLU A 631 10.48 4.41 13.49
C GLU A 631 10.40 4.30 11.97
N ASN A 632 10.80 5.37 11.29
CA ASN A 632 11.21 5.30 9.91
C ASN A 632 12.68 5.69 9.77
N ARG A 633 13.43 4.99 8.92
CA ARG A 633 14.89 5.19 8.81
C ARG A 633 15.35 5.05 7.37
N PHE A 634 15.97 6.10 6.85
CA PHE A 634 16.84 6.00 5.69
C PHE A 634 18.24 5.61 6.14
N ARG A 635 18.89 4.70 5.42
CA ARG A 635 20.23 4.20 5.69
C ARG A 635 21.05 4.18 4.42
N MET A 636 22.29 4.61 4.51
CA MET A 636 23.19 4.65 3.36
C MET A 636 24.61 4.34 3.81
N GLY A 637 25.34 3.60 2.97
CA GLY A 637 26.73 3.31 3.29
C GLY A 637 27.39 2.36 2.32
N VAL A 638 28.45 1.72 2.80
CA VAL A 638 29.33 0.88 1.99
C VAL A 638 29.53 -0.47 2.64
N GLY A 639 29.76 -1.50 1.82
CA GLY A 639 30.07 -2.81 2.32
C GLY A 639 31.04 -3.58 1.44
N LEU A 640 31.54 -4.68 1.99
CA LEU A 640 32.46 -5.63 1.38
C LEU A 640 31.81 -7.00 1.31
N ARG A 641 32.00 -7.71 0.19
CA ARG A 641 31.57 -9.09 -0.02
C ARG A 641 32.77 -10.01 -0.10
N PHE A 642 32.69 -11.12 0.61
CA PHE A 642 33.75 -12.11 0.73
C PHE A 642 33.52 -13.36 -0.15
N GLY A 643 32.41 -13.41 -0.92
CA GLY A 643 32.07 -14.50 -1.83
C GLY A 643 32.28 -14.20 -3.32
N GLY A 644 31.57 -14.94 -4.20
CA GLY A 644 31.78 -14.96 -5.65
C GLY A 644 31.63 -13.60 -6.34
N ASN A 645 32.55 -13.28 -7.24
CA ASN A 645 32.60 -12.01 -7.94
C ASN A 645 31.57 -12.00 -9.09
N PRO A 646 30.57 -11.08 -9.11
CA PRO A 646 29.62 -11.02 -10.21
C PRO A 646 30.34 -10.73 -11.52
N ALA A 647 30.30 -11.69 -12.46
CA ALA A 647 30.83 -11.49 -13.81
C ALA A 647 30.09 -10.30 -14.47
N ARG A 648 30.77 -9.15 -14.56
CA ARG A 648 30.20 -7.90 -15.06
C ARG A 648 29.96 -7.99 -16.56
N LYS A 649 28.80 -7.51 -17.00
CA LYS A 649 28.71 -6.88 -18.32
C LYS A 649 29.16 -5.44 -18.14
N ASP A 650 30.21 -5.05 -18.85
CA ASP A 650 30.70 -3.67 -18.85
C ASP A 650 29.80 -2.82 -19.75
N THR A 651 28.53 -2.71 -19.35
CA THR A 651 27.52 -1.95 -20.07
C THR A 651 27.48 -0.56 -19.47
N HIS A 652 28.11 0.38 -20.17
CA HIS A 652 28.13 1.77 -19.79
C HIS A 652 26.78 2.42 -20.09
N THR A 653 26.14 2.93 -19.04
CA THR A 653 24.90 3.69 -19.12
C THR A 653 25.23 5.17 -19.07
N ASP A 654 24.79 5.92 -20.07
CA ASP A 654 24.80 7.37 -20.04
C ASP A 654 23.63 7.88 -19.17
N PHE A 655 23.94 8.74 -18.21
CA PHE A 655 22.95 9.39 -17.34
C PHE A 655 22.58 10.79 -17.82
N SER A 656 23.21 11.26 -18.90
CA SER A 656 22.96 12.58 -19.49
C SER A 656 21.59 12.66 -20.17
N GLY A 657 21.18 13.90 -20.45
CA GLY A 657 19.96 14.23 -21.18
C GLY A 657 18.81 14.63 -20.27
N ALA A 658 17.69 14.94 -20.92
CA ALA A 658 16.45 15.28 -20.23
C ALA A 658 15.74 14.02 -19.73
N TYR A 659 15.03 14.13 -18.62
CA TYR A 659 14.26 13.04 -18.04
C TYR A 659 12.98 13.52 -17.35
N LEU A 660 12.02 12.60 -17.26
CA LEU A 660 10.77 12.76 -16.52
C LEU A 660 10.57 11.52 -15.65
N GLY A 661 10.09 11.70 -14.43
CA GLY A 661 9.82 10.61 -13.51
C GLY A 661 8.70 10.90 -12.52
N VAL A 662 8.29 9.83 -11.86
CA VAL A 662 7.32 9.80 -10.76
C VAL A 662 7.91 9.01 -9.60
N ALA A 663 7.52 9.33 -8.38
CA ALA A 663 7.94 8.62 -7.18
C ALA A 663 6.82 8.47 -6.17
N LEU A 664 6.90 7.39 -5.39
CA LEU A 664 6.17 7.23 -4.14
C LEU A 664 7.13 7.55 -3.00
N GLY A 665 6.68 8.34 -2.03
CA GLY A 665 7.46 8.72 -0.88
C GLY A 665 6.81 8.35 0.44
N HIS A 666 7.64 8.23 1.47
CA HIS A 666 7.22 8.07 2.86
C HIS A 666 8.25 8.74 3.76
N GLY A 667 7.80 9.34 4.85
CA GLY A 667 8.67 10.03 5.79
C GLY A 667 7.94 10.56 7.00
N GLY A 668 8.52 11.59 7.60
CA GLY A 668 7.95 12.32 8.72
C GLY A 668 7.92 13.83 8.52
N LEU A 669 6.97 14.45 9.23
CA LEU A 669 6.89 15.88 9.47
C LEU A 669 7.09 16.10 10.96
N THR A 670 8.13 16.85 11.31
CA THR A 670 8.47 17.21 12.69
C THR A 670 8.28 18.72 12.86
N SER A 671 7.74 19.16 13.99
CA SER A 671 7.59 20.58 14.32
C SER A 671 8.07 20.86 15.72
N SER A 672 9.03 21.77 15.86
CA SER A 672 9.28 22.43 17.15
C SER A 672 8.17 23.46 17.38
N ASN A 673 7.48 23.34 18.51
CA ASN A 673 6.41 24.24 18.90
C ASN A 673 6.68 24.87 20.26
N GLN A 674 6.66 26.21 20.27
CA GLN A 674 6.82 27.01 21.47
C GLN A 674 5.67 28.00 21.62
N GLY A 675 5.23 28.21 22.86
CA GLY A 675 4.22 29.25 23.11
C GLY A 675 3.70 29.27 24.54
N PRO A 676 3.01 30.36 24.94
CA PRO A 676 2.50 30.52 26.30
C PRO A 676 1.36 29.54 26.57
N ARG A 677 1.21 29.16 27.83
CA ARG A 677 0.14 28.26 28.29
C ARG A 677 -0.57 28.82 29.52
N SER A 678 -1.82 28.39 29.69
CA SER A 678 -2.67 28.76 30.82
C SER A 678 -1.98 28.42 32.15
N GLY A 679 -1.64 29.42 32.95
CA GLY A 679 -0.86 29.24 34.20
C GLY A 679 0.54 29.86 34.16
N GLY A 680 0.94 30.49 33.05
CA GLY A 680 2.16 31.30 32.96
C GLY A 680 3.43 30.54 32.58
N PHE A 681 3.32 29.24 32.25
CA PHE A 681 4.43 28.45 31.73
C PHE A 681 4.54 28.59 30.20
N MET A 682 5.77 28.40 29.70
CA MET A 682 6.04 28.27 28.27
C MET A 682 6.04 26.79 27.91
N LEU A 683 5.33 26.42 26.84
CA LEU A 683 5.50 25.13 26.20
C LEU A 683 6.77 25.19 25.35
N ASP A 684 7.56 24.12 25.42
CA ASP A 684 8.58 23.77 24.44
C ASP A 684 8.43 22.28 24.13
N VAL A 685 8.15 21.94 22.88
CA VAL A 685 7.89 20.55 22.49
C VAL A 685 8.27 20.29 21.05
N THR A 686 8.78 19.08 20.80
CA THR A 686 8.92 18.55 19.45
C THR A 686 7.79 17.56 19.17
N ARG A 687 7.04 17.83 18.11
CA ARG A 687 6.01 16.93 17.58
C ARG A 687 6.47 16.33 16.30
N SER A 688 6.09 15.09 16.06
CA SER A 688 6.39 14.43 14.80
C SER A 688 5.26 13.48 14.47
N GLY A 689 5.04 13.30 13.18
CA GLY A 689 4.17 12.27 12.64
C GLY A 689 4.76 11.74 11.35
N GLN A 690 4.07 10.80 10.73
CA GLN A 690 4.58 10.10 9.55
C GLN A 690 3.47 9.80 8.57
N GLY A 691 3.86 9.60 7.32
CA GLY A 691 2.92 9.27 6.26
C GLY A 691 3.60 9.29 4.89
N ALA A 692 2.77 9.40 3.85
CA ALA A 692 3.20 9.12 2.48
C ALA A 692 2.92 10.28 1.53
N LEU A 693 3.68 10.30 0.44
CA LEU A 693 3.69 11.33 -0.59
C LEU A 693 3.69 10.68 -1.98
N ILE A 694 3.17 11.40 -2.96
CA ILE A 694 3.34 11.10 -4.39
C ILE A 694 4.04 12.30 -5.02
N ALA A 695 5.11 12.04 -5.79
CA ALA A 695 5.92 13.07 -6.40
C ALA A 695 6.03 12.89 -7.92
N ALA A 696 6.12 14.01 -8.64
CA ALA A 696 6.53 14.07 -10.03
C ALA A 696 7.75 14.98 -10.17
N PHE A 697 8.67 14.63 -11.07
CA PHE A 697 9.90 15.39 -11.26
C PHE A 697 10.39 15.35 -12.70
N ALA A 698 11.02 16.43 -13.14
CA ALA A 698 11.63 16.54 -14.45
C ALA A 698 12.98 17.24 -14.34
N GLY A 699 13.94 16.81 -15.12
CA GLY A 699 15.28 17.39 -15.06
C GLY A 699 16.10 17.16 -16.30
N ALA A 700 17.30 17.72 -16.30
CA ALA A 700 18.31 17.46 -17.31
C ALA A 700 19.69 17.50 -16.66
N GLY A 701 20.58 16.62 -17.11
CA GLY A 701 21.96 16.61 -16.63
C GLY A 701 22.96 16.17 -17.68
N ALA A 702 24.23 16.32 -17.33
CA ALA A 702 25.36 15.96 -18.15
C ALA A 702 26.40 15.17 -17.36
N GLU A 703 27.01 14.19 -18.01
CA GLU A 703 28.15 13.44 -17.49
C GLU A 703 29.48 14.07 -17.95
N LEU A 704 30.36 14.37 -17.00
CA LEU A 704 31.68 14.97 -17.20
C LEU A 704 32.74 14.10 -16.52
N THR A 705 33.42 13.22 -17.27
CA THR A 705 34.52 12.39 -16.73
C THR A 705 34.12 11.54 -15.50
N GLY A 706 32.93 10.93 -15.54
CA GLY A 706 32.40 10.09 -14.45
C GLY A 706 31.71 10.85 -13.32
N PHE A 707 31.73 12.19 -13.37
CA PHE A 707 30.86 13.05 -12.57
C PHE A 707 29.56 13.35 -13.31
N TYR A 708 28.49 13.55 -12.56
CA TYR A 708 27.20 13.97 -13.08
C TYR A 708 26.84 15.32 -12.46
N LEU A 709 26.33 16.22 -13.29
CA LEU A 709 25.72 17.47 -12.85
C LEU A 709 24.38 17.66 -13.56
N GLY A 710 23.32 17.95 -12.81
CA GLY A 710 22.00 18.16 -13.38
C GLY A 710 21.16 19.16 -12.59
N GLY A 711 20.11 19.65 -13.23
CA GLY A 711 19.05 20.43 -12.60
C GLY A 711 17.74 19.64 -12.64
N GLU A 712 16.98 19.69 -11.56
CA GLU A 712 15.68 19.00 -11.41
C GLU A 712 14.65 19.95 -10.82
N ILE A 713 13.45 19.96 -11.40
CA ILE A 713 12.24 20.50 -10.77
C ILE A 713 11.40 19.33 -10.25
N HIS A 714 10.72 19.55 -9.13
CA HIS A 714 9.88 18.56 -8.48
C HIS A 714 8.61 19.18 -7.92
N ALA A 715 7.56 18.38 -7.82
CA ALA A 715 6.35 18.67 -7.08
C ALA A 715 5.86 17.40 -6.40
N ASP A 716 5.31 17.53 -5.20
CA ASP A 716 4.73 16.43 -4.44
C ASP A 716 3.48 16.87 -3.67
N THR A 717 2.66 15.88 -3.33
CA THR A 717 1.45 16.02 -2.51
C THR A 717 1.24 14.71 -1.77
N GLY A 718 0.60 14.78 -0.60
CA GLY A 718 0.29 13.61 0.20
C GLY A 718 -0.04 14.03 1.62
N LYS A 719 0.16 13.11 2.56
CA LYS A 719 -0.24 13.28 3.94
C LYS A 719 0.92 12.96 4.88
N LEU A 720 1.68 14.00 5.21
CA LEU A 720 2.62 14.02 6.33
C LEU A 720 2.05 14.99 7.35
N ASP A 721 1.57 14.47 8.46
CA ASP A 721 0.96 15.30 9.50
C ASP A 721 1.27 14.77 10.88
N TRP A 722 1.10 15.64 11.87
CA TRP A 722 0.96 15.26 13.27
C TRP A 722 -0.24 16.00 13.84
N ASN A 723 -0.86 15.41 14.85
CA ASN A 723 -2.03 15.98 15.48
C ASN A 723 -2.05 15.73 16.99
N ILE A 724 -2.80 16.58 17.68
CA ILE A 724 -3.10 16.49 19.11
C ILE A 724 -4.56 16.83 19.29
N GLU A 725 -5.23 16.03 20.11
CA GLU A 725 -6.55 16.31 20.62
C GLU A 725 -6.61 16.11 22.12
N ARG A 726 -7.19 17.09 22.80
CA ARG A 726 -7.58 16.97 24.20
C ARG A 726 -9.10 17.04 24.29
N ASP A 727 -9.73 15.91 24.53
CA ASP A 727 -11.18 15.74 24.63
C ASP A 727 -11.65 15.83 26.12
N PRO A 728 -12.86 16.34 26.45
CA PRO A 728 -13.89 16.97 25.59
C PRO A 728 -13.86 18.51 25.58
N GLN A 729 -12.98 19.13 26.36
CA GLN A 729 -12.94 20.59 26.55
C GLN A 729 -11.54 21.16 26.33
N GLY A 730 -10.74 20.50 25.49
CA GLY A 730 -9.34 20.84 25.31
C GLY A 730 -9.03 21.50 23.97
N ARG A 731 -7.77 21.35 23.58
CA ARG A 731 -7.21 21.97 22.38
C ARG A 731 -7.02 20.89 21.34
N ILE A 732 -7.35 21.23 20.10
CA ILE A 732 -7.01 20.47 18.91
C ILE A 732 -5.90 21.24 18.21
N TYR A 733 -4.82 20.55 17.88
CA TYR A 733 -3.69 21.12 17.16
C TYR A 733 -3.21 20.15 16.09
N SER A 734 -3.06 20.58 14.84
CA SER A 734 -2.35 19.82 13.82
C SER A 734 -1.55 20.72 12.88
N VAL A 735 -0.53 20.13 12.27
CA VAL A 735 0.18 20.67 11.10
C VAL A 735 0.24 19.57 10.06
N GLU A 736 -0.18 19.89 8.84
CA GLU A 736 -0.28 18.95 7.72
C GLU A 736 0.49 19.53 6.51
N HIS A 737 1.32 18.69 5.87
CA HIS A 737 1.83 18.92 4.52
C HIS A 737 0.66 18.78 3.53
N ASP A 738 0.36 19.82 2.75
CA ASP A 738 -0.65 19.77 1.68
C ASP A 738 0.01 19.43 0.31
N TYR A 739 0.94 20.28 -0.12
CA TYR A 739 1.75 20.06 -1.31
C TYR A 739 3.08 20.82 -1.24
N SER A 740 4.06 20.35 -2.01
CA SER A 740 5.32 21.07 -2.22
C SER A 740 5.74 21.15 -3.69
N TYR A 741 6.57 22.14 -4.01
CA TYR A 741 7.25 22.26 -5.29
C TYR A 741 8.58 22.96 -5.15
N GLY A 742 9.53 22.63 -6.02
CA GLY A 742 10.88 23.17 -5.89
C GLY A 742 11.80 22.84 -7.04
N GLY A 743 13.03 23.31 -6.89
CA GLY A 743 14.13 23.10 -7.83
C GLY A 743 15.40 22.67 -7.10
N SER A 744 16.23 21.84 -7.72
CA SER A 744 17.47 21.36 -7.13
C SER A 744 18.58 21.20 -8.17
N VAL A 745 19.81 21.40 -7.72
CA VAL A 745 21.01 20.96 -8.41
C VAL A 745 21.39 19.59 -7.87
N ILE A 746 21.71 18.68 -8.77
CA ILE A 746 22.11 17.31 -8.48
C ILE A 746 23.57 17.16 -8.91
N ALA A 747 24.43 16.74 -7.98
CA ALA A 747 25.82 16.43 -8.25
C ALA A 747 26.10 14.98 -7.84
N GLY A 748 26.72 14.21 -8.72
CA GLY A 748 26.92 12.78 -8.48
C GLY A 748 28.16 12.21 -9.12
N ARG A 749 28.40 10.94 -8.84
CA ARG A 749 29.48 10.14 -9.39
C ARG A 749 28.97 8.76 -9.76
N LYS A 750 29.38 8.28 -10.93
CA LYS A 750 29.14 6.90 -11.32
C LYS A 750 30.02 5.97 -10.51
N ILE A 751 29.38 5.09 -9.76
CA ILE A 751 30.03 4.06 -8.95
C ILE A 751 30.14 2.74 -9.72
N SER A 752 29.31 2.56 -10.74
CA SER A 752 29.36 1.45 -11.68
C SER A 752 28.99 1.91 -13.09
N GLY A 753 29.06 1.00 -14.08
CA GLY A 753 28.56 1.26 -15.42
C GLY A 753 27.05 1.53 -15.48
N SER A 754 26.32 1.18 -14.42
CA SER A 754 24.85 1.20 -14.35
C SER A 754 24.28 1.92 -13.14
N ALA A 755 25.12 2.51 -12.28
CA ALA A 755 24.69 3.14 -11.05
C ALA A 755 25.35 4.51 -10.84
N LEU A 756 24.51 5.48 -10.48
CA LEU A 756 24.84 6.84 -10.14
C LEU A 756 24.55 7.08 -8.66
N LEU A 757 25.59 7.44 -7.91
CA LEU A 757 25.47 7.97 -6.57
C LEU A 757 25.41 9.48 -6.64
N TYR A 758 24.45 10.13 -6.00
CA TYR A 758 24.33 11.58 -6.06
C TYR A 758 23.89 12.20 -4.74
N ALA A 759 24.19 13.48 -4.61
CA ALA A 759 23.60 14.39 -3.64
C ALA A 759 22.81 15.47 -4.38
N ARG A 760 21.81 16.03 -3.71
CA ARG A 760 21.02 17.15 -4.20
C ARG A 760 21.01 18.27 -3.18
N ILE A 761 20.99 19.50 -3.70
CA ILE A 761 20.74 20.71 -2.92
C ILE A 761 19.79 21.60 -3.72
N GLY A 762 18.80 22.18 -3.06
CA GLY A 762 17.78 22.95 -3.74
C GLY A 762 16.98 23.83 -2.82
N VAL A 763 15.92 24.39 -3.37
CA VAL A 763 14.91 25.17 -2.65
C VAL A 763 13.58 24.49 -2.89
N VAL A 764 12.83 24.26 -1.81
CA VAL A 764 11.47 23.75 -1.83
C VAL A 764 10.54 24.79 -1.21
N ARG A 765 9.31 24.86 -1.72
CA ARG A 765 8.20 25.60 -1.14
C ARG A 765 7.10 24.62 -0.81
N THR A 766 6.64 24.66 0.44
CA THR A 766 5.66 23.70 0.96
C THR A 766 4.52 24.45 1.60
N MET A 767 3.30 24.05 1.25
CA MET A 767 2.08 24.54 1.88
C MET A 767 1.81 23.71 3.13
N PHE A 768 1.84 24.34 4.29
CA PHE A 768 1.41 23.75 5.55
C PHE A 768 0.00 24.25 5.90
N ASP A 769 -0.91 23.33 6.21
CA ASP A 769 -2.21 23.63 6.81
C ASP A 769 -2.08 23.44 8.32
N THR A 770 -2.14 24.54 9.07
CA THR A 770 -2.04 24.54 10.52
C THR A 770 -3.40 24.83 11.13
N ARG A 771 -3.86 23.94 12.00
CA ARG A 771 -5.16 24.04 12.66
C ARG A 771 -4.97 24.15 14.15
N TYR A 772 -5.63 25.14 14.74
CA TYR A 772 -5.70 25.31 16.17
C TYR A 772 -7.15 25.54 16.57
N ALA A 773 -7.69 24.69 17.44
CA ALA A 773 -9.03 24.88 17.97
C ALA A 773 -9.08 24.68 19.48
N THR A 774 -9.98 25.40 20.13
CA THR A 774 -10.38 25.26 21.53
C THR A 774 -11.89 25.41 21.60
N THR A 775 -12.47 25.23 22.79
CA THR A 775 -13.90 25.47 23.02
C THR A 775 -14.36 26.91 22.74
N LYS A 776 -13.44 27.89 22.67
CA LYS A 776 -13.78 29.32 22.49
C LYS A 776 -13.38 29.91 21.14
N GLN A 777 -12.43 29.28 20.46
CA GLN A 777 -11.81 29.84 19.26
C GLN A 777 -11.29 28.71 18.37
N SER A 778 -11.39 28.92 17.06
CA SER A 778 -10.82 28.04 16.04
C SER A 778 -10.12 28.93 15.01
N VAL A 779 -8.89 28.53 14.66
CA VAL A 779 -8.00 29.18 13.71
C VAL A 779 -7.50 28.08 12.77
N ARG A 780 -7.59 28.34 11.46
CA ARG A 780 -6.98 27.52 10.43
C ARG A 780 -6.23 28.45 9.51
N GLU A 781 -4.92 28.30 9.45
CA GLU A 781 -4.06 29.11 8.61
C GLU A 781 -3.27 28.21 7.65
N ARG A 782 -3.05 28.72 6.44
CA ARG A 782 -2.30 28.03 5.39
C ARG A 782 -1.08 28.87 5.03
N HIS A 783 0.10 28.32 5.22
CA HIS A 783 1.37 29.01 5.02
C HIS A 783 2.20 28.32 3.96
N VAL A 784 2.70 29.09 3.00
CA VAL A 784 3.74 28.61 2.08
C VAL A 784 5.09 28.96 2.69
N GLU A 785 5.77 27.95 3.22
CA GLU A 785 7.11 28.10 3.76
C GLU A 785 8.15 27.67 2.73
N GLN A 786 9.28 28.37 2.72
CA GLN A 786 10.40 28.08 1.82
C GLN A 786 11.59 27.58 2.62
N ALA A 787 12.19 26.47 2.19
CA ALA A 787 13.33 25.86 2.85
C ALA A 787 14.44 25.49 1.83
N PRO A 788 15.71 25.49 2.26
CA PRO A 788 16.72 24.71 1.56
C PRO A 788 16.39 23.22 1.71
N ARG A 789 16.45 22.48 0.60
CA ARG A 789 16.26 21.02 0.57
C ARG A 789 17.58 20.34 0.28
N TYR A 790 17.94 19.36 1.10
CA TYR A 790 19.13 18.53 0.93
C TYR A 790 18.70 17.09 0.69
N GLY A 791 19.54 16.32 0.01
CA GLY A 791 19.25 14.91 -0.17
C GLY A 791 20.41 14.13 -0.76
N ALA A 792 20.28 12.81 -0.71
CA ALA A 792 21.21 11.87 -1.31
C ALA A 792 20.43 10.71 -1.91
N GLY A 793 20.92 10.17 -3.03
CA GLY A 793 20.24 9.09 -3.71
C GLY A 793 21.17 8.15 -4.44
N LEU A 794 20.63 6.95 -4.67
CA LEU A 794 21.22 5.92 -5.50
C LEU A 794 20.27 5.63 -6.66
N GLN A 795 20.76 5.83 -7.88
CA GLN A 795 20.02 5.58 -9.11
C GLN A 795 20.67 4.47 -9.92
N ILE A 796 19.87 3.50 -10.38
CA ILE A 796 20.33 2.36 -11.16
C ILE A 796 19.63 2.29 -12.52
N ALA A 797 20.33 1.72 -13.50
CA ALA A 797 19.82 1.53 -14.85
C ALA A 797 18.98 0.26 -14.98
N LEU A 798 17.71 0.44 -15.36
CA LEU A 798 16.82 -0.67 -15.71
C LEU A 798 16.90 -1.03 -17.20
N SER A 799 17.06 -0.01 -18.05
CA SER A 799 17.22 -0.14 -19.50
C SER A 799 18.13 0.97 -20.04
N LYS A 800 18.28 1.10 -21.37
CA LYS A 800 19.00 2.25 -21.96
C LYS A 800 18.36 3.60 -21.58
N LYS A 801 17.03 3.66 -21.47
CA LYS A 801 16.28 4.91 -21.21
C LYS A 801 15.55 4.93 -19.87
N SER A 802 15.43 3.81 -19.16
CA SER A 802 14.67 3.75 -17.90
C SER A 802 15.61 3.58 -16.71
N ARG A 803 15.27 4.22 -15.59
CA ARG A 803 16.06 4.18 -14.35
C ARG A 803 15.12 3.99 -13.16
N PHE A 804 15.68 3.46 -12.09
CA PHE A 804 15.07 3.36 -10.77
C PHE A 804 15.94 4.11 -9.78
N ARG A 805 15.35 4.90 -8.89
CA ARG A 805 16.09 5.66 -7.87
C ARG A 805 15.46 5.48 -6.49
N VAL A 806 16.30 5.40 -5.47
CA VAL A 806 15.91 5.64 -4.07
C VAL A 806 16.65 6.89 -3.63
N GLU A 807 15.90 7.86 -3.12
CA GLU A 807 16.40 9.18 -2.74
C GLU A 807 15.90 9.54 -1.35
N TYR A 808 16.77 10.06 -0.50
CA TYR A 808 16.43 10.67 0.76
C TYR A 808 16.42 12.19 0.62
N ASN A 809 15.46 12.82 1.30
CA ASN A 809 15.23 14.26 1.30
C ASN A 809 15.05 14.76 2.72
N PHE A 810 15.63 15.93 2.98
CA PHE A 810 15.50 16.67 4.22
C PHE A 810 15.28 18.16 3.92
N ALA A 811 14.33 18.78 4.60
CA ALA A 811 14.06 20.20 4.51
C ALA A 811 13.80 20.77 5.91
N ASP A 812 14.37 21.95 6.18
CA ASP A 812 14.27 22.68 7.44
C ASP A 812 13.70 24.07 7.14
N TYR A 813 12.49 24.32 7.65
CA TYR A 813 11.68 25.49 7.29
C TYR A 813 11.82 26.60 8.32
N ALA A 814 11.73 27.84 7.83
CA ALA A 814 11.79 29.00 8.69
C ALA A 814 10.66 29.00 9.73
N LYS A 815 10.98 29.57 10.89
CA LYS A 815 10.02 29.72 11.99
C LYS A 815 8.87 30.66 11.59
N TYR A 816 7.63 30.19 11.70
CA TYR A 816 6.41 30.98 11.55
C TYR A 816 5.59 30.99 12.84
N LYS A 817 4.54 31.80 12.90
CA LYS A 817 3.73 31.98 14.10
C LYS A 817 2.25 32.00 13.80
N ILE A 818 1.48 31.41 14.70
CA ILE A 818 0.02 31.32 14.64
C ILE A 818 -0.56 32.06 15.85
N ALA A 819 -1.36 33.08 15.59
CA ALA A 819 -2.05 33.83 16.62
C ALA A 819 -3.43 33.20 16.93
N TYR A 820 -3.76 33.05 18.21
CA TYR A 820 -5.05 32.53 18.65
C TYR A 820 -5.57 33.34 19.85
N GLY A 821 -6.46 34.29 19.58
CA GLY A 821 -6.91 35.27 20.56
C GLY A 821 -5.78 36.22 20.94
N GLU A 822 -5.42 36.30 22.22
CA GLU A 822 -4.32 37.15 22.72
C GLU A 822 -2.95 36.43 22.76
N ASN A 823 -2.91 35.14 22.44
CA ASN A 823 -1.70 34.32 22.49
C ASN A 823 -1.17 34.01 21.09
N GLU A 824 0.11 33.62 21.02
CA GLU A 824 0.79 33.28 19.78
C GLU A 824 1.70 32.06 20.03
N ASP A 825 1.60 31.05 19.18
CA ASP A 825 2.50 29.91 19.16
C ASP A 825 3.43 30.03 17.94
N ALA A 826 4.68 29.65 18.12
CA ALA A 826 5.67 29.60 17.06
C ALA A 826 5.96 28.15 16.65
N PHE A 827 6.20 27.96 15.35
CA PHE A 827 6.43 26.68 14.69
C PHE A 827 7.70 26.74 13.86
N GLU A 828 8.51 25.71 13.97
CA GLU A 828 9.62 25.45 13.05
C GLU A 828 9.46 24.02 12.56
N ASN A 829 9.19 23.86 11.26
CA ASN A 829 8.89 22.56 10.65
C ASN A 829 10.15 21.96 10.05
N TYR A 830 10.26 20.64 10.11
CA TYR A 830 11.28 19.82 9.48
C TYR A 830 10.59 18.67 8.75
N GLU A 831 11.05 18.35 7.55
CA GLU A 831 10.58 17.18 6.81
C GLU A 831 11.74 16.27 6.47
N ASN A 832 11.57 14.98 6.70
CA ASN A 832 12.48 13.94 6.25
C ASN A 832 11.70 12.84 5.53
N PHE A 833 12.02 12.55 4.28
CA PHE A 833 11.30 11.51 3.54
C PHE A 833 12.15 10.88 2.47
N ILE A 834 11.77 9.67 2.10
CA ILE A 834 12.33 9.00 0.93
C ILE A 834 11.42 9.15 -0.28
N ASN A 835 12.01 9.04 -1.47
CA ASN A 835 11.32 8.92 -2.75
C ASN A 835 11.85 7.69 -3.49
N ILE A 836 10.94 6.76 -3.81
CA ILE A 836 11.20 5.60 -4.66
C ILE A 836 10.66 5.92 -6.05
N GLY A 837 11.57 6.26 -6.96
CA GLY A 837 11.23 6.85 -8.25
C GLY A 837 11.55 5.98 -9.45
N PHE A 838 10.67 6.03 -10.45
CA PHE A 838 10.91 5.56 -11.80
C PHE A 838 11.01 6.76 -12.74
N LEU A 839 12.03 6.76 -13.59
CA LEU A 839 12.21 7.84 -14.58
C LEU A 839 12.63 7.32 -15.94
N ARG A 840 12.36 8.13 -16.96
CA ARG A 840 12.72 7.89 -18.35
C ARG A 840 13.54 9.06 -18.89
N ASN A 841 14.69 8.75 -19.46
CA ASN A 841 15.53 9.69 -20.22
C ASN A 841 15.06 9.76 -21.68
N PHE A 842 15.14 10.93 -22.29
CA PHE A 842 14.68 11.22 -23.64
C PHE A 842 15.82 11.29 -24.65
#